data_AF-A0A950WMU9-F1
#
_entry.id   AF-A0A950WMU9-F1
#
_cell.length_a   1.000
_cell.length_b   1.000
_cell.length_c   1.000
_cell.angle_alpha   90.00
_cell.angle_beta   90.00
_cell.angle_gamma   90.00
#
_symmetry.space_group_name_H-M   'P 1'
#
loop_
_entity.id
_entity.type
_entity.pdbx_description
1 polymer ?
#
loop_
_entity_poly.entity_id
_entity_poly.type
_entity_poly.pdbx_seq_one_letter_code
_entity_poly.pdbx_strand_id
1 'polypeptide(L)'
;MTDFLLQVLIETWTILKEASIFLLLGFLLAGVLAVLVPRMALVRFLGTGRIKSVLWGAGLGAPLPLCSCGVLPMALGLRRQGATDGATVAFLVATPETGVDSISLSYAVADPLMAVYRPLAGIVTGVAAGLATNLVSPRSGQSREEVSAHNYAVEDGFALHVHDHDHHHHGPEESHGHCDGCGPTMQDRARPVIAFPDLAKQIYHHAFGELFGETSYWLMLGFVLSGLVAAAVPGDFFSHYLSGGVTSMLAMLLLSVPVYTCASSSTPLAAAMVLKGLNPGAALVFLLAGPATNLSSLVVLLRFLGPRLVAVYLAAVGVVSLLAGFMLDWVYGHWGLDARTTFGTAAALVPESIKVGGAILFLALVGRSARQVGIPPEWSWVGDRIATLTGVRPSARRLGAGAVAVCFGLYLGSGFFTVQPGEIGIRLRFGEIVTPVLPPGLHYRLPWPFGAERIIQANIVRRMEFGMPVNRTGRDTNIGREHLTAGGNAVPEPVNVTGTRFQKESATDSSSLLTGDANLIAIRSVVQYRVSDPLDFAFSVEDPDALVHSATLAALRGVVGTTGIDAIYTSARSAVEERVARTVQGILDRSRAGVAIVSFRLEYVHPPDEVHDAFRDVASAQEDKLRTINRASTFAVETVAQSKGEADAMIEQALAFKDQQIRRAEADAAASQVRLRAYLREPELTQFRLQLETTETALRGVAKVITPGAAEVKDLDLWLLKPPGASGSK
;
A
#
# COMPACT_ATOMS: atom_id res chain seq x y z
N MET A 1 -19.08 -20.05 -1.33
CA MET A 1 -18.43 -20.85 -2.40
C MET A 1 -18.64 -20.24 -3.78
N THR A 2 -19.85 -19.78 -4.10
CA THR A 2 -20.15 -18.99 -5.30
C THR A 2 -19.30 -17.72 -5.40
N ASP A 3 -19.15 -16.98 -4.30
CA ASP A 3 -18.39 -15.71 -4.28
C ASP A 3 -16.90 -15.94 -4.53
N PHE A 4 -16.33 -17.00 -3.96
CA PHE A 4 -14.95 -17.40 -4.21
C PHE A 4 -14.73 -17.78 -5.67
N LEU A 5 -15.62 -18.57 -6.27
CA LEU A 5 -15.51 -18.94 -7.69
C LEU A 5 -15.67 -17.74 -8.61
N LEU A 6 -16.58 -16.82 -8.28
CA LEU A 6 -16.75 -15.57 -9.02
C LEU A 6 -15.50 -14.69 -8.91
N GLN A 7 -14.89 -14.61 -7.73
CA GLN A 7 -13.63 -13.91 -7.53
C GLN A 7 -12.49 -14.53 -8.36
N VAL A 8 -12.35 -15.86 -8.36
CA VAL A 8 -11.36 -16.54 -9.22
C VAL A 8 -11.57 -16.21 -10.69
N LEU A 9 -12.81 -16.18 -11.18
CA LEU A 9 -13.13 -15.84 -12.56
C LEU A 9 -12.80 -14.38 -12.89
N ILE A 10 -13.11 -13.45 -11.98
CA ILE A 10 -12.80 -12.03 -12.13
C ILE A 10 -11.28 -11.83 -12.20
N GLU A 11 -10.54 -12.40 -11.25
CA GLU A 11 -9.08 -12.30 -11.23
C GLU A 11 -8.44 -12.92 -12.48
N THR A 12 -8.93 -14.09 -12.89
CA THR A 12 -8.47 -14.75 -14.14
C THR A 12 -8.74 -13.86 -15.36
N TRP A 13 -9.91 -13.23 -15.43
CA TRP A 13 -10.27 -12.33 -16.53
C TRP A 13 -9.39 -11.08 -16.55
N THR A 14 -9.14 -10.46 -15.40
CA THR A 14 -8.28 -9.28 -15.28
C THR A 14 -6.87 -9.59 -15.77
N ILE A 15 -6.28 -10.69 -15.30
CA ILE A 15 -4.94 -11.11 -15.69
C ILE A 15 -4.88 -11.45 -17.19
N LEU A 16 -5.86 -12.18 -17.72
CA LEU A 16 -5.95 -12.49 -19.15
C LEU A 16 -6.05 -11.22 -20.00
N LYS A 17 -6.89 -10.26 -19.57
CA LYS A 17 -7.09 -8.98 -20.24
C LYS A 17 -5.78 -8.20 -20.35
N GLU A 18 -5.02 -8.12 -19.27
CA GLU A 18 -3.73 -7.43 -19.23
C GLU A 18 -2.64 -8.11 -20.06
N ALA A 19 -2.59 -9.45 -20.06
CA ALA A 19 -1.55 -10.20 -20.75
C ALA A 19 -1.82 -10.43 -22.25
N SER A 20 -3.08 -10.50 -22.67
CA SER A 20 -3.50 -11.00 -23.99
C SER A 20 -2.81 -10.30 -25.18
N ILE A 21 -2.81 -8.97 -25.22
CA ILE A 21 -2.26 -8.21 -26.35
C ILE A 21 -0.75 -8.40 -26.50
N PHE A 22 -0.03 -8.46 -25.37
CA PHE A 22 1.41 -8.67 -25.35
C PHE A 22 1.79 -10.10 -25.68
N LEU A 23 0.98 -11.08 -25.27
CA LEU A 23 1.15 -12.47 -25.70
C LEU A 23 0.96 -12.62 -27.20
N LEU A 24 -0.07 -12.02 -27.79
CA LEU A 24 -0.30 -12.07 -29.23
C LEU A 24 0.87 -11.44 -30.00
N LEU A 25 1.42 -10.33 -29.51
CA LEU A 25 2.61 -9.71 -30.07
C LEU A 25 3.85 -10.61 -29.90
N GLY A 26 4.01 -11.26 -28.75
CA GLY A 26 5.09 -12.20 -28.47
C GLY A 26 5.06 -13.42 -29.40
N PHE A 27 3.89 -14.03 -29.61
CA PHE A 27 3.72 -15.13 -30.57
C PHE A 27 3.99 -14.68 -32.01
N LEU A 28 3.56 -13.47 -32.39
CA LEU A 28 3.87 -12.91 -33.71
C LEU A 28 5.37 -12.74 -33.91
N LEU A 29 6.06 -12.13 -32.92
CA LEU A 29 7.51 -11.91 -32.97
C LEU A 29 8.29 -13.24 -32.96
N ALA A 30 7.80 -14.24 -32.22
CA ALA A 30 8.31 -15.60 -32.24
C ALA A 30 8.19 -16.24 -33.63
N GLY A 31 7.05 -16.09 -34.32
CA GLY A 31 6.87 -16.58 -35.69
C GLY A 31 7.79 -15.88 -36.69
N VAL A 32 7.97 -14.56 -36.54
CA VAL A 32 8.92 -13.79 -37.35
C VAL A 32 10.35 -14.34 -37.19
N LEU A 33 10.76 -14.55 -35.94
CA LEU A 33 12.09 -15.05 -35.62
C LEU A 33 12.32 -16.48 -36.11
N ALA A 34 11.32 -17.36 -35.98
CA ALA A 34 11.42 -18.75 -36.44
C ALA A 34 11.61 -18.86 -37.96
N VAL A 35 11.05 -17.93 -38.73
CA VAL A 35 11.25 -17.85 -40.18
C VAL A 35 12.60 -17.21 -40.55
N LEU A 36 13.07 -16.23 -39.76
CA LEU A 36 14.34 -15.52 -40.00
C LEU A 36 15.59 -16.33 -39.62
N VAL A 37 15.50 -17.28 -38.68
CA VAL A 37 16.66 -18.03 -38.17
C VAL A 37 16.81 -19.39 -38.88
N PRO A 38 17.78 -19.55 -39.81
CA PRO A 38 17.95 -20.81 -40.54
C PRO A 38 18.48 -21.94 -39.63
N ARG A 39 17.80 -23.09 -39.64
CA ARG A 39 18.13 -24.29 -38.83
C ARG A 39 19.57 -24.79 -38.99
N MET A 40 20.21 -24.53 -40.14
CA MET A 40 21.60 -24.94 -40.43
C MET A 40 22.66 -24.09 -39.69
N ALA A 41 22.32 -22.88 -39.25
CA ALA A 41 23.26 -22.03 -38.50
C ALA A 41 23.51 -22.58 -37.09
N LEU A 42 22.55 -23.32 -36.51
CA LEU A 42 22.67 -23.85 -35.15
C LEU A 42 23.84 -24.82 -35.00
N VAL A 43 23.99 -25.81 -35.88
CA VAL A 43 24.95 -26.91 -35.66
C VAL A 43 26.40 -26.47 -35.86
N ARG A 44 26.66 -25.42 -36.66
CA ARG A 44 28.02 -24.97 -37.00
C ARG A 44 28.71 -24.21 -35.87
N PHE A 45 27.96 -23.66 -34.92
CA PHE A 45 28.50 -22.87 -33.81
C PHE A 45 28.58 -23.62 -32.46
N LEU A 46 27.90 -24.76 -32.31
CA LEU A 46 28.08 -25.66 -31.16
C LEU A 46 29.37 -26.50 -31.32
N GLY A 47 30.52 -25.85 -31.22
CA GLY A 47 31.85 -26.48 -31.29
C GLY A 47 32.28 -27.26 -30.03
N THR A 48 33.49 -27.81 -30.06
CA THR A 48 34.05 -28.81 -29.10
C THR A 48 34.76 -28.23 -27.86
N GLY A 49 34.42 -27.04 -27.38
CA GLY A 49 35.14 -26.38 -26.28
C GLY A 49 34.36 -26.27 -24.97
N ARG A 50 34.97 -26.60 -23.81
CA ARG A 50 34.32 -26.62 -22.48
C ARG A 50 33.58 -25.33 -22.06
N ILE A 51 34.03 -24.17 -22.52
CA ILE A 51 33.45 -22.85 -22.17
C ILE A 51 32.75 -22.24 -23.38
N LYS A 52 33.39 -22.25 -24.55
CA LYS A 52 32.84 -21.66 -25.77
C LYS A 52 31.55 -22.36 -26.23
N SER A 53 31.44 -23.68 -26.08
CA SER A 53 30.21 -24.41 -26.41
C SER A 53 29.03 -24.00 -25.52
N VAL A 54 29.31 -23.71 -24.24
CA VAL A 54 28.32 -23.31 -23.24
C VAL A 54 27.79 -21.90 -23.53
N LEU A 55 28.69 -20.94 -23.79
CA LEU A 55 28.32 -19.57 -24.15
C LEU A 55 27.48 -19.53 -25.44
N TRP A 56 27.87 -20.30 -26.46
CA TRP A 56 27.06 -20.42 -27.67
C TRP A 56 25.74 -21.16 -27.44
N GLY A 57 25.71 -22.17 -26.57
CA GLY A 57 24.47 -22.87 -26.18
C GLY A 57 23.45 -21.93 -25.53
N ALA A 58 23.88 -21.14 -24.54
CA ALA A 58 23.02 -20.14 -23.90
C ALA A 58 22.62 -19.01 -24.87
N GLY A 59 23.58 -18.49 -25.65
CA GLY A 59 23.32 -17.40 -26.59
C GLY A 59 22.42 -17.78 -27.76
N LEU A 60 22.47 -19.02 -28.24
CA LEU A 60 21.55 -19.53 -29.26
C LEU A 60 20.18 -19.89 -28.69
N GLY A 61 20.11 -20.33 -27.44
CA GLY A 61 18.85 -20.51 -26.73
C GLY A 61 18.13 -19.18 -26.51
N ALA A 62 18.90 -18.10 -26.28
CA ALA A 62 18.39 -16.79 -25.90
C ALA A 62 17.17 -16.29 -26.72
N PRO A 63 17.20 -16.32 -28.07
CA PRO A 63 16.12 -15.77 -28.87
C PRO A 63 15.01 -16.80 -29.14
N LEU A 64 15.26 -18.10 -28.98
CA LEU A 64 14.37 -19.13 -29.51
C LEU A 64 13.06 -19.21 -28.71
N PRO A 65 11.90 -19.20 -29.38
CA PRO A 65 10.59 -19.22 -28.72
C PRO A 65 10.19 -20.67 -28.38
N LEU A 66 11.05 -21.39 -27.68
CA LEU A 66 10.80 -22.77 -27.30
C LEU A 66 10.35 -22.82 -25.83
N CYS A 67 9.17 -23.38 -25.61
CA CYS A 67 8.67 -23.62 -24.26
C CYS A 67 9.39 -24.81 -23.61
N SER A 68 9.27 -24.96 -22.28
CA SER A 68 9.92 -26.05 -21.52
C SER A 68 9.69 -27.45 -22.10
N CYS A 69 8.54 -27.68 -22.76
CA CYS A 69 8.18 -28.95 -23.37
C CYS A 69 8.87 -29.17 -24.73
N GLY A 70 9.07 -28.11 -25.52
CA GLY A 70 9.70 -28.16 -26.85
C GLY A 70 11.24 -28.07 -26.80
N VAL A 71 11.80 -27.48 -25.76
CA VAL A 71 13.27 -27.34 -25.60
C VAL A 71 13.94 -28.69 -25.39
N LEU A 72 13.31 -29.62 -24.67
CA LEU A 72 13.93 -30.88 -24.27
C LEU A 72 14.25 -31.81 -25.46
N PRO A 73 13.34 -32.09 -26.42
CA PRO A 73 13.68 -32.86 -27.62
C PRO A 73 14.80 -32.22 -28.45
N MET A 74 14.80 -30.88 -28.55
CA MET A 74 15.81 -30.15 -29.30
C MET A 74 17.17 -30.20 -28.61
N ALA A 75 17.23 -30.01 -27.29
CA ALA A 75 18.43 -30.16 -26.48
C ALA A 75 19.01 -31.57 -26.61
N LEU A 76 18.17 -32.61 -26.57
CA LEU A 76 18.59 -34.00 -26.81
C LEU A 76 19.11 -34.20 -28.24
N GLY A 77 18.50 -33.57 -29.23
CA GLY A 77 18.98 -33.55 -30.62
C GLY A 77 20.38 -32.94 -30.75
N LEU A 78 20.62 -31.79 -30.13
CA LEU A 78 21.95 -31.14 -30.10
C LEU A 78 23.00 -32.05 -29.46
N ARG A 79 22.66 -32.73 -28.36
CA ARG A 79 23.54 -33.69 -27.70
C ARG A 79 23.87 -34.90 -28.59
N ARG A 80 22.87 -35.46 -29.27
CA ARG A 80 23.05 -36.56 -30.24
C ARG A 80 23.91 -36.14 -31.44
N GLN A 81 23.88 -34.87 -31.81
CA GLN A 81 24.72 -34.27 -32.84
C GLN A 81 26.13 -33.89 -32.35
N GLY A 82 26.49 -34.26 -31.12
CA GLY A 82 27.83 -34.08 -30.57
C GLY A 82 28.04 -32.82 -29.72
N ALA A 83 26.97 -32.10 -29.32
CA ALA A 83 27.10 -31.02 -28.36
C ALA A 83 27.51 -31.55 -26.97
N THR A 84 28.39 -30.81 -26.28
CA THR A 84 28.78 -31.14 -24.90
C THR A 84 27.58 -31.12 -23.95
N ASP A 85 27.62 -31.92 -22.87
CA ASP A 85 26.56 -31.93 -21.85
C ASP A 85 26.26 -30.53 -21.31
N GLY A 86 27.29 -29.72 -21.03
CA GLY A 86 27.12 -28.35 -20.55
C GLY A 86 26.51 -27.41 -21.58
N ALA A 87 26.81 -27.56 -22.88
CA ALA A 87 26.16 -26.77 -23.92
C ALA A 87 24.67 -27.14 -24.05
N THR A 88 24.35 -28.43 -23.87
CA THR A 88 22.98 -28.94 -23.87
C THR A 88 22.20 -28.38 -22.67
N VAL A 89 22.80 -28.38 -21.48
CA VAL A 89 22.21 -27.81 -20.26
C VAL A 89 22.03 -26.29 -20.38
N ALA A 90 23.03 -25.57 -20.88
CA ALA A 90 22.94 -24.13 -21.05
C ALA A 90 21.86 -23.71 -22.04
N PHE A 91 21.71 -24.45 -23.14
CA PHE A 91 20.59 -24.29 -24.07
C PHE A 91 19.25 -24.60 -23.39
N LEU A 92 19.18 -25.68 -22.61
CA LEU A 92 17.94 -26.12 -21.95
C LEU A 92 17.43 -25.11 -20.92
N VAL A 93 18.33 -24.43 -20.20
CA VAL A 93 18.00 -23.42 -19.19
C VAL A 93 17.68 -22.07 -19.81
N ALA A 94 18.56 -21.56 -20.68
CA ALA A 94 18.43 -20.20 -21.18
C ALA A 94 17.15 -20.03 -22.01
N THR A 95 16.85 -20.99 -22.88
CA THR A 95 15.77 -20.87 -23.87
C THR A 95 14.38 -20.52 -23.28
N PRO A 96 13.85 -21.25 -22.28
CA PRO A 96 12.54 -20.89 -21.71
C PRO A 96 12.57 -19.60 -20.89
N GLU A 97 13.72 -19.15 -20.37
CA GLU A 97 13.83 -17.95 -19.52
C GLU A 97 13.96 -16.64 -20.31
N THR A 98 14.55 -16.71 -21.50
CA THR A 98 14.86 -15.56 -22.36
C THR A 98 13.93 -15.47 -23.57
N GLY A 99 13.01 -16.43 -23.71
CA GLY A 99 12.08 -16.49 -24.83
C GLY A 99 11.40 -15.15 -25.07
N VAL A 100 11.29 -14.77 -26.34
CA VAL A 100 10.73 -13.48 -26.76
C VAL A 100 9.29 -13.28 -26.26
N ASP A 101 8.53 -14.36 -26.16
CA ASP A 101 7.19 -14.42 -25.57
C ASP A 101 7.23 -14.14 -24.06
N SER A 102 8.20 -14.71 -23.35
CA SER A 102 8.41 -14.48 -21.92
C SER A 102 8.84 -13.04 -21.61
N ILE A 103 9.72 -12.46 -22.43
CA ILE A 103 10.14 -11.04 -22.33
C ILE A 103 8.93 -10.12 -22.49
N SER A 104 8.14 -10.35 -23.54
CA SER A 104 6.95 -9.54 -23.84
C SER A 104 5.93 -9.60 -22.70
N LEU A 105 5.74 -10.78 -22.12
CA LEU A 105 4.82 -10.98 -21.00
C LEU A 105 5.36 -10.41 -19.69
N SER A 106 6.67 -10.55 -19.41
CA SER A 106 7.31 -9.92 -18.26
C SER A 106 7.23 -8.41 -18.32
N TYR A 107 7.41 -7.81 -19.50
CA TYR A 107 7.21 -6.38 -19.67
C TYR A 107 5.79 -5.96 -19.36
N ALA A 108 4.79 -6.73 -19.81
CA ALA A 108 3.38 -6.42 -19.63
C ALA A 108 2.92 -6.48 -18.17
N VAL A 109 3.26 -7.56 -17.48
CA VAL A 109 2.64 -7.94 -16.20
C VAL A 109 3.56 -7.63 -15.01
N ALA A 110 4.87 -7.67 -15.20
CA ALA A 110 5.82 -7.15 -14.22
C ALA A 110 6.14 -5.69 -14.57
N ASP A 111 7.39 -5.31 -14.40
CA ASP A 111 7.90 -3.97 -14.66
C ASP A 111 9.04 -3.99 -15.70
N PRO A 112 9.40 -2.84 -16.28
CA PRO A 112 10.46 -2.76 -17.28
C PRO A 112 11.84 -3.23 -16.78
N LEU A 113 12.16 -3.06 -15.49
CA LEU A 113 13.42 -3.50 -14.93
C LEU A 113 13.46 -5.04 -14.87
N MET A 114 12.39 -5.68 -14.38
CA MET A 114 12.27 -7.14 -14.36
C MET A 114 12.27 -7.74 -15.78
N ALA A 115 11.65 -7.07 -16.76
CA ALA A 115 11.62 -7.52 -18.15
C ALA A 115 13.00 -7.62 -18.80
N VAL A 116 13.96 -6.78 -18.38
CA VAL A 116 15.36 -6.83 -18.85
C VAL A 116 16.21 -7.72 -17.95
N TYR A 117 16.01 -7.63 -16.63
CA TYR A 117 16.80 -8.37 -15.66
C TYR A 117 16.58 -9.88 -15.75
N ARG A 118 15.34 -10.33 -15.97
CA ARG A 118 15.00 -11.76 -16.05
C ARG A 118 15.75 -12.48 -17.19
N PRO A 119 15.75 -12.01 -18.45
CA PRO A 119 16.54 -12.64 -19.51
C PRO A 119 18.05 -12.63 -19.24
N LEU A 120 18.59 -11.52 -18.70
CA LEU A 120 20.00 -11.44 -18.34
C LEU A 120 20.36 -12.47 -17.27
N ALA A 121 19.56 -12.54 -16.21
CA ALA A 121 19.72 -13.54 -15.16
C ALA A 121 19.61 -14.95 -15.73
N GLY A 122 18.68 -15.20 -16.66
CA GLY A 122 18.51 -16.53 -17.25
C GLY A 122 19.68 -16.98 -18.14
N ILE A 123 20.26 -16.08 -18.93
CA ILE A 123 21.50 -16.37 -19.67
C ILE A 123 22.63 -16.70 -18.69
N VAL A 124 22.78 -15.92 -17.61
CA VAL A 124 23.79 -16.17 -16.58
C VAL A 124 23.57 -17.52 -15.90
N THR A 125 22.32 -17.86 -15.55
CA THR A 125 21.93 -19.15 -14.98
C THR A 125 22.26 -20.29 -15.93
N GLY A 126 21.93 -20.18 -17.21
CA GLY A 126 22.25 -21.19 -18.21
C GLY A 126 23.75 -21.39 -18.42
N VAL A 127 24.52 -20.30 -18.49
CA VAL A 127 25.98 -20.36 -18.60
C VAL A 127 26.61 -21.00 -17.37
N ALA A 128 26.21 -20.57 -16.17
CA ALA A 128 26.73 -21.10 -14.92
C ALA A 128 26.39 -22.59 -14.73
N ALA A 129 25.14 -22.97 -15.02
CA ALA A 129 24.71 -24.36 -14.98
C ALA A 129 25.49 -25.22 -15.99
N GLY A 130 25.62 -24.77 -17.24
CA GLY A 130 26.38 -25.48 -18.26
C GLY A 130 27.87 -25.62 -17.95
N LEU A 131 28.50 -24.58 -17.39
CA LEU A 131 29.90 -24.63 -16.93
C LEU A 131 30.07 -25.59 -15.76
N ALA A 132 29.18 -25.54 -14.77
CA ALA A 132 29.18 -26.46 -13.63
C ALA A 132 29.03 -27.92 -14.09
N THR A 133 28.14 -28.19 -15.04
CA THR A 133 27.97 -29.51 -15.66
C THR A 133 29.24 -29.95 -16.39
N ASN A 134 29.89 -29.08 -17.17
CA ASN A 134 31.13 -29.41 -17.90
C ASN A 134 32.36 -29.61 -17.01
N LEU A 135 32.37 -29.04 -15.80
CA LEU A 135 33.42 -29.26 -14.81
C LEU A 135 33.34 -30.66 -14.19
N VAL A 136 32.11 -31.16 -13.96
CA VAL A 136 31.86 -32.46 -13.34
C VAL A 136 31.72 -33.58 -14.36
N SER A 137 31.32 -33.29 -15.60
CA SER A 137 31.19 -34.31 -16.64
C SER A 137 32.55 -34.91 -17.00
N PRO A 138 32.71 -36.24 -17.02
CA PRO A 138 33.91 -36.91 -17.51
C PRO A 138 34.23 -36.41 -18.92
N ARG A 139 35.51 -36.25 -19.27
CA ARG A 139 35.92 -35.92 -20.65
C ARG A 139 35.37 -36.97 -21.61
N SER A 140 34.22 -36.73 -22.21
CA SER A 140 33.82 -37.40 -23.45
C SER A 140 34.61 -36.78 -24.60
N GLY A 141 35.92 -37.03 -24.59
CA GLY A 141 36.66 -37.16 -25.83
C GLY A 141 36.22 -38.45 -26.49
N GLN A 142 35.00 -38.51 -27.01
CA GLN A 142 34.65 -39.53 -28.00
C GLN A 142 35.07 -38.95 -29.35
N SER A 143 36.12 -39.57 -29.87
CA SER A 143 36.58 -39.54 -31.24
C SER A 143 35.43 -39.32 -32.22
N ARG A 144 35.65 -38.41 -33.18
CA ARG A 144 34.97 -38.43 -34.48
C ARG A 144 34.96 -39.89 -34.99
N GLU A 145 33.88 -40.61 -34.78
CA GLU A 145 33.45 -41.50 -35.85
C GLU A 145 32.97 -40.58 -36.96
N GLU A 146 33.63 -40.69 -38.11
CA GLU A 146 33.23 -40.03 -39.34
C GLU A 146 31.78 -40.41 -39.63
N VAL A 147 30.86 -39.53 -39.27
CA VAL A 147 29.55 -39.48 -39.92
C VAL A 147 29.83 -38.97 -41.33
N SER A 148 30.11 -39.93 -42.21
CA SER A 148 30.21 -39.74 -43.65
C SER A 148 29.04 -38.91 -44.15
N ALA A 149 29.35 -37.93 -44.98
CA ALA A 149 28.44 -36.99 -45.63
C ALA A 149 27.53 -37.72 -46.64
N HIS A 150 26.65 -38.60 -46.17
CA HIS A 150 25.78 -39.39 -47.02
C HIS A 150 24.36 -39.57 -46.47
N ASN A 151 23.81 -38.58 -45.75
CA ASN A 151 22.38 -38.53 -45.42
C ASN A 151 21.86 -37.09 -45.26
N TYR A 152 22.20 -36.20 -46.21
CA TYR A 152 21.47 -34.94 -46.41
C TYR A 152 20.55 -35.06 -47.64
N ALA A 153 19.56 -35.95 -47.53
CA ALA A 153 18.28 -35.76 -48.19
C ALA A 153 17.28 -35.44 -47.06
N VAL A 154 17.16 -34.16 -46.74
CA VAL A 154 16.06 -33.68 -45.89
C VAL A 154 14.85 -33.60 -46.81
N GLU A 155 14.01 -34.62 -46.75
CA GLU A 155 12.63 -34.52 -47.24
C GLU A 155 11.88 -33.52 -46.37
N ASP A 156 11.37 -32.47 -47.00
CA ASP A 156 10.32 -31.62 -46.44
C ASP A 156 9.06 -32.48 -46.25
N GLY A 157 8.73 -32.79 -44.99
CA GLY A 157 7.51 -33.52 -44.69
C GLY A 157 7.46 -34.00 -43.25
N PHE A 158 7.07 -33.12 -42.32
CA PHE A 158 6.62 -33.54 -40.99
C PHE A 158 5.21 -34.16 -41.12
N ALA A 159 5.14 -35.40 -41.62
CA ALA A 159 3.98 -36.26 -41.48
C ALA A 159 4.30 -37.30 -40.41
N LEU A 160 3.75 -37.10 -39.22
CA LEU A 160 3.76 -38.06 -38.12
C LEU A 160 2.86 -39.25 -38.50
N HIS A 161 3.38 -40.22 -39.24
CA HIS A 161 2.75 -41.54 -39.33
C HIS A 161 3.37 -42.47 -38.26
N VAL A 162 2.60 -42.68 -37.20
CA VAL A 162 2.75 -43.83 -36.32
C VAL A 162 2.39 -45.07 -37.15
N HIS A 163 3.39 -45.81 -37.59
CA HIS A 163 3.17 -47.16 -38.11
C HIS A 163 3.14 -48.13 -36.92
N ASP A 164 1.92 -48.56 -36.61
CA ASP A 164 1.66 -49.79 -35.87
C ASP A 164 2.09 -50.98 -36.75
N HIS A 165 2.68 -51.99 -36.13
CA HIS A 165 3.23 -53.15 -36.82
C HIS A 165 2.12 -54.11 -37.27
N ASP A 166 1.88 -54.22 -38.57
CA ASP A 166 1.09 -55.31 -39.14
C ASP A 166 2.01 -56.37 -39.79
N HIS A 167 2.04 -57.55 -39.18
CA HIS A 167 2.49 -58.78 -39.83
C HIS A 167 1.33 -59.38 -40.61
N HIS A 168 1.30 -59.17 -41.92
CA HIS A 168 0.52 -60.04 -42.81
C HIS A 168 1.37 -60.48 -44.02
N HIS A 169 1.65 -61.78 -44.01
CA HIS A 169 2.12 -62.57 -45.14
C HIS A 169 1.17 -62.43 -46.35
N HIS A 170 1.72 -62.30 -47.56
CA HIS A 170 1.33 -63.08 -48.74
C HIS A 170 2.31 -62.86 -49.91
N GLY A 171 2.85 -63.98 -50.42
CA GLY A 171 2.77 -64.40 -51.83
C GLY A 171 3.62 -63.70 -52.91
N PRO A 172 4.43 -64.43 -53.70
CA PRO A 172 5.34 -63.89 -54.71
C PRO A 172 4.70 -63.84 -56.11
N GLU A 173 5.15 -62.92 -56.97
CA GLU A 173 5.46 -63.15 -58.41
C GLU A 173 5.77 -61.86 -59.19
N GLU A 174 6.72 -62.00 -60.11
CA GLU A 174 7.02 -61.15 -61.29
C GLU A 174 7.52 -59.70 -61.10
N SER A 175 8.25 -59.06 -62.01
CA SER A 175 9.34 -59.37 -62.96
C SER A 175 9.58 -58.05 -63.72
N HIS A 176 10.85 -57.69 -63.98
CA HIS A 176 11.32 -56.73 -65.00
C HIS A 176 10.96 -55.24 -64.93
N GLY A 177 11.99 -54.42 -65.19
CA GLY A 177 11.82 -53.03 -65.62
C GLY A 177 13.03 -52.13 -65.39
N HIS A 178 14.21 -52.51 -65.88
CA HIS A 178 15.32 -51.57 -66.04
C HIS A 178 14.99 -50.64 -67.22
N CYS A 179 15.07 -49.32 -67.04
CA CYS A 179 15.27 -48.38 -68.13
C CYS A 179 15.97 -47.13 -67.63
N ASP A 180 17.15 -46.93 -68.22
CA ASP A 180 17.88 -45.68 -68.37
C ASP A 180 16.99 -44.53 -68.84
N GLY A 181 17.19 -43.36 -68.24
CA GLY A 181 16.47 -42.15 -68.59
C GLY A 181 17.11 -40.90 -68.02
N CYS A 182 18.10 -40.38 -68.75
CA CYS A 182 18.57 -39.00 -68.82
C CYS A 182 18.23 -38.08 -67.63
N GLY A 183 19.26 -37.77 -66.85
CA GLY A 183 19.21 -36.64 -65.92
C GLY A 183 18.93 -35.31 -66.64
N PRO A 184 18.18 -34.39 -66.02
CA PRO A 184 18.30 -32.99 -66.33
C PRO A 184 19.35 -32.37 -65.39
N THR A 185 20.35 -31.76 -66.02
CA THR A 185 21.08 -30.57 -65.62
C THR A 185 20.74 -30.00 -64.23
N MET A 186 21.73 -29.97 -63.33
CA MET A 186 21.72 -29.08 -62.17
C MET A 186 21.62 -27.63 -62.65
N GLN A 187 20.39 -27.11 -62.72
CA GLN A 187 20.17 -25.68 -62.63
C GLN A 187 20.38 -25.28 -61.18
N ASP A 188 21.36 -24.39 -60.98
CA ASP A 188 21.52 -23.56 -59.79
C ASP A 188 20.15 -23.07 -59.34
N ARG A 189 19.58 -23.73 -58.33
CA ARG A 189 18.42 -23.20 -57.60
C ARG A 189 18.93 -22.05 -56.75
N ALA A 190 19.02 -20.87 -57.37
CA ALA A 190 18.95 -19.61 -56.66
C ALA A 190 17.78 -19.72 -55.67
N ARG A 191 18.06 -19.51 -54.38
CA ARG A 191 17.06 -19.53 -53.31
C ARG A 191 15.88 -18.66 -53.78
N PRO A 192 14.64 -19.17 -53.85
CA PRO A 192 13.53 -18.33 -54.23
C PRO A 192 13.44 -17.21 -53.20
N VAL A 193 13.54 -15.96 -53.66
CA VAL A 193 13.19 -14.79 -52.86
C VAL A 193 11.71 -14.95 -52.55
N ILE A 194 11.41 -15.30 -51.30
CA ILE A 194 10.04 -15.57 -50.85
C ILE A 194 9.23 -14.29 -51.08
N ALA A 195 8.14 -14.38 -51.84
CA ALA A 195 7.24 -13.25 -52.01
C ALA A 195 6.65 -12.84 -50.65
N PHE A 196 6.54 -11.54 -50.38
CA PHE A 196 5.97 -10.99 -49.14
C PHE A 196 4.65 -11.65 -48.67
N PRO A 197 3.66 -11.95 -49.53
CA PRO A 197 2.43 -12.63 -49.09
C PRO A 197 2.67 -14.06 -48.59
N ASP A 198 3.61 -14.80 -49.19
CA ASP A 198 3.94 -16.17 -48.76
C ASP A 198 4.75 -16.15 -47.46
N LEU A 199 5.60 -15.15 -47.27
CA LEU A 199 6.34 -14.92 -46.01
C LEU A 199 5.38 -14.60 -44.85
N ALA A 200 4.43 -13.67 -45.05
CA ALA A 200 3.46 -13.31 -44.03
C ALA A 200 2.56 -14.50 -43.65
N LYS A 201 2.16 -15.32 -44.63
CA LYS A 201 1.37 -16.54 -44.39
C LYS A 201 2.15 -17.58 -43.60
N GLN A 202 3.45 -17.77 -43.90
CA GLN A 202 4.33 -18.66 -43.14
C GLN A 202 4.49 -18.18 -41.70
N ILE A 203 4.78 -16.89 -41.48
CA ILE A 203 4.89 -16.29 -40.14
C ILE A 203 3.60 -16.51 -39.34
N TYR A 204 2.43 -16.23 -39.95
CA TYR A 204 1.15 -16.41 -39.28
C TYR A 204 0.88 -17.88 -38.90
N HIS A 205 1.15 -18.82 -39.81
CA HIS A 205 0.91 -20.24 -39.56
C HIS A 205 1.81 -20.77 -38.45
N HIS A 206 3.07 -20.34 -38.41
CA HIS A 206 4.01 -20.72 -37.36
C HIS A 206 3.63 -20.08 -36.01
N ALA A 207 3.34 -18.77 -35.99
CA ALA A 207 2.97 -18.03 -34.78
C ALA A 207 1.67 -18.52 -34.14
N PHE A 208 0.57 -18.52 -34.91
CA PHE A 208 -0.79 -18.74 -34.38
C PHE A 208 -1.37 -20.12 -34.72
N GLY A 209 -0.69 -20.92 -35.53
CA GLY A 209 -1.05 -22.31 -35.82
C GLY A 209 -0.29 -23.28 -34.92
N GLU A 210 1.01 -23.44 -35.18
CA GLU A 210 1.87 -24.41 -34.47
C GLU A 210 2.20 -23.96 -33.04
N LEU A 211 2.89 -22.82 -32.88
CA LEU A 211 3.37 -22.36 -31.56
C LEU A 211 2.23 -22.06 -30.58
N PHE A 212 1.23 -21.28 -31.01
CA PHE A 212 0.06 -20.99 -30.19
C PHE A 212 -0.79 -22.25 -29.93
N GLY A 213 -0.91 -23.13 -30.91
CA GLY A 213 -1.67 -24.39 -30.79
C GLY A 213 -1.15 -25.24 -29.63
N GLU A 214 0.15 -25.48 -29.60
CA GLU A 214 0.82 -26.31 -28.58
C GLU A 214 0.81 -25.66 -27.19
N THR A 215 0.83 -24.33 -27.10
CA THR A 215 0.94 -23.60 -25.82
C THR A 215 -0.40 -23.16 -25.22
N SER A 216 -1.44 -22.96 -26.04
CA SER A 216 -2.72 -22.35 -25.65
C SER A 216 -3.40 -22.98 -24.43
N TYR A 217 -3.45 -24.31 -24.34
CA TYR A 217 -4.08 -25.02 -23.20
C TYR A 217 -3.35 -24.81 -21.88
N TRP A 218 -2.02 -24.92 -21.88
CA TRP A 218 -1.19 -24.73 -20.69
C TRP A 218 -1.16 -23.27 -20.24
N LEU A 219 -1.21 -22.35 -21.20
CA LEU A 219 -1.28 -20.93 -20.95
C LEU A 219 -2.63 -20.56 -20.28
N MET A 220 -3.75 -21.16 -20.73
CA MET A 220 -5.05 -21.03 -20.06
C MET A 220 -5.06 -21.58 -18.63
N LEU A 221 -4.46 -22.76 -18.41
CA LEU A 221 -4.30 -23.31 -17.07
C LEU A 221 -3.50 -22.35 -16.16
N GLY A 222 -2.45 -21.73 -16.71
CA GLY A 222 -1.65 -20.72 -16.03
C GLY A 222 -2.47 -19.54 -15.54
N PHE A 223 -3.30 -18.96 -16.40
CA PHE A 223 -4.17 -17.84 -16.01
C PHE A 223 -5.18 -18.22 -14.94
N VAL A 224 -5.82 -19.40 -15.05
CA VAL A 224 -6.78 -19.87 -14.06
C VAL A 224 -6.11 -20.12 -12.71
N LEU A 225 -4.92 -20.72 -12.71
CA LEU A 225 -4.14 -20.96 -11.48
C LEU A 225 -3.67 -19.65 -10.87
N SER A 226 -3.28 -18.67 -11.68
CA SER A 226 -2.96 -17.32 -11.23
C SER A 226 -4.17 -16.63 -10.59
N GLY A 227 -5.35 -16.71 -11.22
CA GLY A 227 -6.60 -16.21 -10.64
C GLY A 227 -7.01 -16.93 -9.35
N LEU A 228 -6.75 -18.25 -9.27
CA LEU A 228 -6.99 -19.03 -8.05
C LEU A 228 -6.10 -18.57 -6.90
N VAL A 229 -4.80 -18.38 -7.14
CA VAL A 229 -3.85 -17.88 -6.13
C VAL A 229 -4.17 -16.41 -5.78
N ALA A 230 -4.57 -15.61 -6.76
CA ALA A 230 -5.06 -14.24 -6.57
C ALA A 230 -6.36 -14.18 -5.75
N ALA A 231 -7.21 -15.19 -5.79
CA ALA A 231 -8.39 -15.26 -4.92
C ALA A 231 -8.09 -15.90 -3.54
N ALA A 232 -7.22 -16.91 -3.49
CA ALA A 232 -7.01 -17.74 -2.30
C ALA A 232 -6.05 -17.15 -1.26
N VAL A 233 -5.04 -16.37 -1.69
CA VAL A 233 -4.00 -15.86 -0.78
C VAL A 233 -4.43 -14.51 -0.15
N PRO A 234 -4.49 -14.36 1.18
CA PRO A 234 -4.75 -13.06 1.80
C PRO A 234 -3.65 -12.04 1.47
N GLY A 235 -4.00 -10.75 1.35
CA GLY A 235 -3.04 -9.68 1.06
C GLY A 235 -1.91 -9.53 2.08
N ASP A 236 -2.14 -9.97 3.32
CA ASP A 236 -1.16 -9.91 4.42
C ASP A 236 -0.36 -11.20 4.63
N PHE A 237 -0.57 -12.22 3.80
CA PHE A 237 0.07 -13.52 3.98
C PHE A 237 1.60 -13.40 3.89
N PHE A 238 2.10 -12.73 2.85
CA PHE A 238 3.53 -12.58 2.63
C PHE A 238 4.17 -11.59 3.60
N SER A 239 3.46 -10.54 4.02
CA SER A 239 3.97 -9.57 4.98
C SER A 239 4.13 -10.15 6.39
N HIS A 240 3.24 -11.06 6.81
CA HIS A 240 3.26 -11.64 8.15
C HIS A 240 4.18 -12.86 8.27
N TYR A 241 4.16 -13.77 7.29
CA TYR A 241 4.89 -15.05 7.36
C TYR A 241 6.23 -15.05 6.62
N LEU A 242 6.39 -14.22 5.58
CA LEU A 242 7.57 -14.18 4.70
C LEU A 242 8.30 -12.82 4.75
N SER A 243 8.44 -12.24 5.95
CA SER A 243 9.05 -10.91 6.17
C SER A 243 10.57 -10.82 5.89
N GLY A 244 11.24 -11.94 5.58
CA GLY A 244 12.66 -11.99 5.25
C GLY A 244 12.92 -12.16 3.76
N GLY A 245 13.80 -11.34 3.19
CA GLY A 245 14.20 -11.43 1.78
C GLY A 245 14.77 -12.80 1.41
N VAL A 246 15.64 -13.38 2.25
CA VAL A 246 16.24 -14.71 1.96
C VAL A 246 15.27 -15.85 2.24
N THR A 247 14.43 -15.76 3.28
CA THR A 247 13.48 -16.82 3.63
C THR A 247 12.39 -16.95 2.58
N SER A 248 11.91 -15.83 2.04
CA SER A 248 10.98 -15.82 0.93
C SER A 248 11.58 -16.39 -0.36
N MET A 249 12.83 -16.06 -0.68
CA MET A 249 13.54 -16.65 -1.82
C MET A 249 13.70 -18.18 -1.70
N LEU A 250 14.10 -18.68 -0.53
CA LEU A 250 14.24 -20.12 -0.30
C LEU A 250 12.90 -20.85 -0.38
N ALA A 251 11.83 -20.26 0.17
CA ALA A 251 10.49 -20.81 0.07
C ALA A 251 10.00 -20.87 -1.39
N MET A 252 10.25 -19.81 -2.16
CA MET A 252 9.87 -19.73 -3.57
C MET A 252 10.69 -20.69 -4.45
N LEU A 253 11.98 -20.91 -4.14
CA LEU A 253 12.80 -21.93 -4.79
C LEU A 253 12.28 -23.35 -4.50
N LEU A 254 11.87 -23.62 -3.26
CA LEU A 254 11.31 -24.92 -2.89
C LEU A 254 9.94 -25.16 -3.55
N LEU A 255 9.14 -24.09 -3.67
CA LEU A 255 7.84 -24.12 -4.34
C LEU A 255 7.97 -24.29 -5.87
N SER A 256 9.06 -23.83 -6.49
CA SER A 256 9.21 -23.88 -7.95
C SER A 256 9.44 -25.30 -8.50
N VAL A 257 10.06 -26.18 -7.70
CA VAL A 257 10.41 -27.55 -8.15
C VAL A 257 9.17 -28.43 -8.42
N PRO A 258 8.14 -28.45 -7.55
CA PRO A 258 6.94 -29.25 -7.80
C PRO A 258 5.98 -28.62 -8.81
N VAL A 259 6.04 -27.30 -9.01
CA VAL A 259 5.05 -26.55 -9.78
C VAL A 259 5.38 -26.67 -11.27
N TYR A 260 4.67 -27.58 -11.95
CA TYR A 260 4.75 -27.80 -13.40
C TYR A 260 4.20 -26.59 -14.17
N THR A 261 5.00 -25.53 -14.30
CA THR A 261 4.63 -24.30 -15.00
C THR A 261 5.68 -23.95 -16.04
N CYS A 262 5.22 -23.55 -17.23
CA CYS A 262 6.09 -22.99 -18.25
C CYS A 262 6.39 -21.52 -17.92
N ALA A 263 7.46 -20.97 -18.50
CA ALA A 263 7.87 -19.58 -18.25
C ALA A 263 6.75 -18.55 -18.51
N SER A 264 5.90 -18.82 -19.51
CA SER A 264 4.77 -17.96 -19.86
C SER A 264 3.61 -18.08 -18.87
N SER A 265 3.42 -19.22 -18.18
CA SER A 265 2.39 -19.37 -17.15
C SER A 265 2.85 -18.99 -15.74
N SER A 266 4.15 -19.04 -15.45
CA SER A 266 4.70 -18.63 -14.14
C SER A 266 4.77 -17.11 -13.96
N THR A 267 4.82 -16.34 -15.06
CA THR A 267 4.92 -14.87 -15.03
C THR A 267 3.72 -14.18 -14.38
N PRO A 268 2.46 -14.47 -14.79
CA PRO A 268 1.30 -13.85 -14.16
C PRO A 268 1.13 -14.28 -12.70
N LEU A 269 1.47 -15.54 -12.40
CA LEU A 269 1.44 -16.07 -11.04
C LEU A 269 2.42 -15.33 -10.12
N ALA A 270 3.65 -15.10 -10.58
CA ALA A 270 4.66 -14.37 -9.81
C ALA A 270 4.24 -12.91 -9.57
N ALA A 271 3.69 -12.24 -10.58
CA ALA A 271 3.19 -10.87 -10.44
C ALA A 271 2.02 -10.77 -9.45
N ALA A 272 1.07 -11.71 -9.48
CA ALA A 272 -0.02 -11.76 -8.50
C ALA A 272 0.49 -11.91 -7.06
N MET A 273 1.59 -12.65 -6.85
CA MET A 273 2.22 -12.77 -5.53
C MET A 273 2.95 -11.48 -5.13
N VAL A 274 3.63 -10.79 -6.05
CA VAL A 274 4.31 -9.50 -5.78
C VAL A 274 3.30 -8.41 -5.41
N LEU A 275 2.18 -8.34 -6.12
CA LEU A 275 1.08 -7.43 -5.79
C LEU A 275 0.49 -7.70 -4.40
N LYS A 276 0.58 -8.95 -3.92
CA LYS A 276 0.25 -9.36 -2.54
C LYS A 276 1.39 -9.22 -1.53
N GLY A 277 2.48 -8.55 -1.91
CA GLY A 277 3.58 -8.24 -1.02
C GLY A 277 4.73 -9.24 -1.00
N LEU A 278 4.82 -10.16 -1.97
CA LEU A 278 6.04 -10.93 -2.18
C LEU A 278 7.16 -10.00 -2.71
N ASN A 279 8.39 -10.19 -2.23
CA ASN A 279 9.55 -9.42 -2.69
C ASN A 279 9.86 -9.73 -4.18
N PRO A 280 10.12 -8.73 -5.06
CA PRO A 280 10.53 -8.95 -6.45
C PRO A 280 11.64 -9.99 -6.63
N GLY A 281 12.67 -10.02 -5.78
CA GLY A 281 13.75 -11.01 -5.85
C GLY A 281 13.28 -12.45 -5.61
N ALA A 282 12.34 -12.67 -4.68
CA ALA A 282 11.75 -13.99 -4.46
C ALA A 282 10.85 -14.41 -5.64
N ALA A 283 10.15 -13.47 -6.26
CA ALA A 283 9.41 -13.71 -7.49
C ALA A 283 10.33 -14.08 -8.65
N LEU A 284 11.47 -13.40 -8.81
CA LEU A 284 12.47 -13.75 -9.82
C LEU A 284 13.03 -15.17 -9.61
N VAL A 285 13.36 -15.54 -8.37
CA VAL A 285 13.84 -16.90 -8.05
C VAL A 285 12.85 -17.95 -8.55
N PHE A 286 11.55 -17.74 -8.32
CA PHE A 286 10.49 -18.62 -8.83
C PHE A 286 10.43 -18.63 -10.37
N LEU A 287 10.60 -17.47 -11.02
CA LEU A 287 10.56 -17.34 -12.48
C LEU A 287 11.75 -17.94 -13.22
N LEU A 288 12.91 -18.03 -12.58
CA LEU A 288 14.10 -18.71 -13.11
C LEU A 288 14.07 -20.21 -12.81
N ALA A 289 13.89 -20.56 -11.53
CA ALA A 289 13.93 -21.96 -11.12
C ALA A 289 12.76 -22.77 -11.70
N GLY A 290 11.53 -22.23 -11.75
CA GLY A 290 10.35 -22.97 -12.20
C GLY A 290 10.50 -23.62 -13.59
N PRO A 291 10.75 -22.84 -14.66
CA PRO A 291 10.93 -23.36 -16.01
C PRO A 291 12.13 -24.31 -16.14
N ALA A 292 13.19 -24.08 -15.36
CA ALA A 292 14.41 -24.89 -15.37
C ALA A 292 14.25 -26.22 -14.59
N THR A 293 13.49 -26.26 -13.49
CA THR A 293 13.40 -27.44 -12.59
C THR A 293 12.16 -28.30 -12.82
N ASN A 294 11.51 -28.17 -13.98
CA ASN A 294 10.28 -28.88 -14.29
C ASN A 294 10.44 -30.41 -14.12
N LEU A 295 9.58 -31.03 -13.31
CA LEU A 295 9.59 -32.48 -12.99
C LEU A 295 9.66 -33.39 -14.22
N SER A 296 8.91 -33.11 -15.30
CA SER A 296 8.95 -33.96 -16.50
C SER A 296 10.29 -33.84 -17.23
N SER A 297 10.85 -32.64 -17.30
CA SER A 297 12.20 -32.44 -17.85
C SER A 297 13.25 -33.12 -16.97
N LEU A 298 13.08 -33.06 -15.64
CA LEU A 298 14.01 -33.63 -14.67
C LEU A 298 14.07 -35.15 -14.75
N VAL A 299 12.92 -35.84 -14.88
CA VAL A 299 12.88 -37.30 -15.04
C VAL A 299 13.63 -37.74 -16.30
N VAL A 300 13.46 -37.02 -17.40
CA VAL A 300 14.16 -37.28 -18.65
C VAL A 300 15.66 -36.99 -18.51
N LEU A 301 16.03 -35.84 -17.95
CA LEU A 301 17.42 -35.46 -17.66
C LEU A 301 18.12 -36.47 -16.74
N LEU A 302 17.43 -36.98 -15.71
CA LEU A 302 17.96 -38.01 -14.80
C LEU A 302 18.29 -39.30 -15.56
N ARG A 303 17.45 -39.69 -16.53
CA ARG A 303 17.67 -40.87 -17.37
C ARG A 303 18.80 -40.68 -18.38
N PHE A 304 19.01 -39.47 -18.90
CA PHE A 304 19.98 -39.18 -19.96
C PHE A 304 21.35 -38.66 -19.48
N LEU A 305 21.40 -37.78 -18.48
CA LEU A 305 22.64 -37.22 -17.94
C LEU A 305 23.11 -37.94 -16.66
N GLY A 306 22.20 -38.63 -15.98
CA GLY A 306 22.49 -39.31 -14.72
C GLY A 306 22.37 -38.39 -13.49
N PRO A 307 22.19 -38.98 -12.29
CA PRO A 307 21.79 -38.26 -11.09
C PRO A 307 22.84 -37.26 -10.58
N ARG A 308 24.13 -37.56 -10.76
CA ARG A 308 25.22 -36.66 -10.31
C ARG A 308 25.23 -35.35 -11.10
N LEU A 309 25.07 -35.43 -12.42
CA LEU A 309 25.05 -34.26 -13.31
C LEU A 309 23.79 -33.43 -13.10
N VAL A 310 22.63 -34.08 -12.89
CA VAL A 310 21.38 -33.40 -12.55
C VAL A 310 21.45 -32.69 -11.20
N ALA A 311 22.09 -33.28 -10.18
CA ALA A 311 22.27 -32.62 -8.89
C ALA A 311 23.13 -31.35 -8.99
N VAL A 312 24.22 -31.41 -9.75
CA VAL A 312 25.10 -30.24 -10.02
C VAL A 312 24.34 -29.16 -10.78
N TYR A 313 23.56 -29.56 -11.78
CA TYR A 313 22.66 -28.69 -12.53
C TYR A 313 21.67 -27.95 -11.62
N LEU A 314 20.91 -28.67 -10.80
CA LEU A 314 19.94 -28.10 -9.87
C LEU A 314 20.59 -27.17 -8.84
N ALA A 315 21.76 -27.57 -8.31
CA ALA A 315 22.51 -26.74 -7.38
C ALA A 315 22.97 -25.42 -8.03
N ALA A 316 23.46 -25.47 -9.27
CA ALA A 316 23.87 -24.29 -10.00
C ALA A 316 22.69 -23.35 -10.28
N VAL A 317 21.55 -23.88 -10.75
CA VAL A 317 20.33 -23.09 -10.97
C VAL A 317 19.86 -22.45 -9.66
N GLY A 318 19.83 -23.20 -8.56
CA GLY A 318 19.40 -22.68 -7.26
C GLY A 318 20.30 -21.58 -6.73
N VAL A 319 21.62 -21.78 -6.74
CA VAL A 319 22.60 -20.79 -6.25
C VAL A 319 22.54 -19.50 -7.07
N VAL A 320 22.54 -19.61 -8.40
CA VAL A 320 22.51 -18.43 -9.28
C VAL A 320 21.18 -17.70 -9.16
N SER A 321 20.05 -18.41 -9.09
CA SER A 321 18.74 -17.78 -8.89
C SER A 321 18.68 -16.99 -7.58
N LEU A 322 19.20 -17.54 -6.48
CA LEU A 322 19.24 -16.85 -5.19
C LEU A 322 20.13 -15.59 -5.23
N LEU A 323 21.32 -15.68 -5.85
CA LEU A 323 22.21 -14.53 -6.03
C LEU A 323 21.57 -13.45 -6.90
N ALA A 324 20.92 -13.85 -8.01
CA ALA A 324 20.22 -12.94 -8.90
C ALA A 324 19.03 -12.27 -8.20
N GLY A 325 18.27 -13.01 -7.38
CA GLY A 325 17.16 -12.48 -6.59
C GLY A 325 17.63 -11.48 -5.54
N PHE A 326 18.68 -11.79 -4.79
CA PHE A 326 19.27 -10.87 -3.81
C PHE A 326 19.79 -9.58 -4.46
N MET A 327 20.48 -9.72 -5.59
CA MET A 327 20.95 -8.57 -6.36
C MET A 327 19.80 -7.73 -6.91
N LEU A 328 18.68 -8.34 -7.31
CA LEU A 328 17.49 -7.60 -7.75
C LEU A 328 16.87 -6.79 -6.61
N ASP A 329 16.66 -7.39 -5.44
CA ASP A 329 16.14 -6.67 -4.26
C ASP A 329 17.03 -5.48 -3.88
N TRP A 330 18.35 -5.66 -3.98
CA TRP A 330 19.32 -4.59 -3.74
C TRP A 330 19.16 -3.44 -4.75
N VAL A 331 18.98 -3.73 -6.04
CA VAL A 331 18.72 -2.71 -7.07
C VAL A 331 17.41 -1.95 -6.79
N TYR A 332 16.34 -2.67 -6.44
CA TYR A 332 15.05 -2.09 -6.08
C TYR A 332 15.16 -1.14 -4.87
N GLY A 333 15.84 -1.58 -3.81
CA GLY A 333 16.06 -0.78 -2.61
C GLY A 333 16.93 0.45 -2.87
N HIS A 334 17.97 0.34 -3.71
CA HIS A 334 18.88 1.44 -4.00
C HIS A 334 18.22 2.55 -4.85
N TRP A 335 17.30 2.19 -5.74
CA TRP A 335 16.60 3.15 -6.60
C TRP A 335 15.30 3.69 -5.97
N GLY A 336 14.95 3.22 -4.76
CA GLY A 336 13.72 3.63 -4.08
C GLY A 336 12.45 3.25 -4.84
N LEU A 337 12.52 2.21 -5.68
CA LEU A 337 11.38 1.72 -6.46
C LEU A 337 10.52 0.80 -5.59
N ASP A 338 9.23 1.09 -5.49
CA ASP A 338 8.28 0.17 -4.87
C ASP A 338 7.71 -0.77 -5.94
N ALA A 339 7.99 -2.07 -5.79
CA ALA A 339 7.55 -3.10 -6.72
C ALA A 339 6.02 -3.09 -6.91
N ARG A 340 5.24 -2.77 -5.85
CA ARG A 340 3.77 -2.71 -5.96
C ARG A 340 3.29 -1.58 -6.87
N THR A 341 4.07 -0.52 -7.01
CA THR A 341 3.71 0.64 -7.85
C THR A 341 4.20 0.53 -9.28
N THR A 342 5.22 -0.32 -9.51
CA THR A 342 5.90 -0.41 -10.81
C THR A 342 5.41 -1.59 -11.64
N PHE A 343 4.97 -2.67 -10.99
CA PHE A 343 4.40 -3.84 -11.66
C PHE A 343 3.06 -3.49 -12.34
N GLY A 344 2.88 -3.93 -13.59
CA GLY A 344 1.66 -3.70 -14.39
C GLY A 344 1.57 -2.32 -15.06
N THR A 345 2.55 -1.43 -14.85
CA THR A 345 2.58 -0.08 -15.45
C THR A 345 2.63 -0.10 -16.98
N ALA A 346 3.28 -1.10 -17.58
CA ALA A 346 3.33 -1.23 -19.04
C ALA A 346 1.96 -1.60 -19.64
N ALA A 347 1.17 -2.43 -18.95
CA ALA A 347 -0.20 -2.71 -19.35
C ALA A 347 -1.07 -1.44 -19.28
N ALA A 348 -0.79 -0.52 -18.36
CA ALA A 348 -1.50 0.76 -18.27
C ALA A 348 -1.34 1.66 -19.52
N LEU A 349 -0.27 1.51 -20.32
CA LEU A 349 -0.12 2.26 -21.58
C LEU A 349 -1.15 1.86 -22.65
N VAL A 350 -1.72 0.66 -22.56
CA VAL A 350 -2.64 0.15 -23.58
C VAL A 350 -4.08 0.59 -23.22
N PRO A 351 -4.81 1.26 -24.14
CA PRO A 351 -6.21 1.58 -23.94
C PRO A 351 -7.05 0.34 -23.57
N GLU A 352 -7.98 0.50 -22.63
CA GLU A 352 -8.82 -0.60 -22.13
C GLU A 352 -9.57 -1.34 -23.25
N SER A 353 -9.96 -0.61 -24.30
CA SER A 353 -10.59 -1.14 -25.52
C SER A 353 -9.70 -2.15 -26.26
N ILE A 354 -8.41 -1.86 -26.38
CA ILE A 354 -7.43 -2.72 -27.06
C ILE A 354 -7.14 -3.95 -26.19
N LYS A 355 -7.09 -3.80 -24.86
CA LYS A 355 -6.92 -4.93 -23.94
C LYS A 355 -8.08 -5.92 -24.04
N VAL A 356 -9.33 -5.42 -23.97
CA VAL A 356 -10.53 -6.26 -24.10
C VAL A 356 -10.60 -6.89 -25.49
N GLY A 357 -10.30 -6.13 -26.56
CA GLY A 357 -10.23 -6.66 -27.92
C GLY A 357 -9.17 -7.75 -28.08
N GLY A 358 -7.98 -7.55 -27.49
CA GLY A 358 -6.90 -8.54 -27.43
C GLY A 358 -7.29 -9.80 -26.69
N ALA A 359 -8.00 -9.69 -25.57
CA ALA A 359 -8.48 -10.82 -24.78
C ALA A 359 -9.52 -11.64 -25.53
N ILE A 360 -10.46 -10.97 -26.20
CA ILE A 360 -11.47 -11.63 -27.04
C ILE A 360 -10.81 -12.35 -28.22
N LEU A 361 -9.84 -11.71 -28.89
CA LEU A 361 -9.07 -12.32 -29.97
C LEU A 361 -8.27 -13.53 -29.48
N PHE A 362 -7.63 -13.42 -28.31
CA PHE A 362 -6.91 -14.51 -27.67
C PHE A 362 -7.83 -15.69 -27.39
N LEU A 363 -8.99 -15.46 -26.76
CA LEU A 363 -9.98 -16.51 -26.49
C LEU A 363 -10.55 -17.12 -27.79
N ALA A 364 -10.73 -16.32 -28.83
CA ALA A 364 -11.14 -16.81 -30.15
C ALA A 364 -10.07 -17.73 -30.78
N LEU A 365 -8.79 -17.39 -30.64
CA LEU A 365 -7.67 -18.22 -31.08
C LEU A 365 -7.55 -19.50 -30.25
N VAL A 366 -7.73 -19.44 -28.92
CA VAL A 366 -7.80 -20.64 -28.07
C VAL A 366 -8.96 -21.54 -28.52
N GLY A 367 -10.13 -20.96 -28.77
CA GLY A 367 -11.29 -21.69 -29.28
C GLY A 367 -11.06 -22.30 -30.68
N ARG A 368 -10.31 -21.63 -31.55
CA ARG A 368 -9.89 -22.16 -32.85
C ARG A 368 -8.87 -23.29 -32.68
N SER A 369 -7.84 -23.11 -31.86
CA SER A 369 -6.83 -24.13 -31.52
C SER A 369 -7.51 -25.39 -31.02
N ALA A 370 -8.47 -25.24 -30.11
CA ALA A 370 -9.20 -26.36 -29.55
C ALA A 370 -10.06 -27.13 -30.57
N ARG A 371 -10.44 -26.49 -31.69
CA ARG A 371 -11.12 -27.14 -32.80
C ARG A 371 -10.17 -27.84 -33.77
N GLN A 372 -8.91 -27.41 -33.85
CA GLN A 372 -7.92 -27.92 -34.81
C GLN A 372 -7.08 -29.05 -34.24
N VAL A 373 -6.59 -28.90 -33.01
CA VAL A 373 -5.65 -29.83 -32.37
C VAL A 373 -6.38 -30.93 -31.57
N GLY A 374 -7.63 -30.67 -31.17
CA GLY A 374 -8.37 -31.54 -30.24
C GLY A 374 -7.82 -31.44 -28.81
N ILE A 375 -8.59 -31.93 -27.83
CA ILE A 375 -8.13 -31.93 -26.43
C ILE A 375 -6.99 -32.95 -26.33
N PRO A 376 -5.82 -32.58 -25.77
CA PRO A 376 -4.70 -33.51 -25.65
C PRO A 376 -5.12 -34.77 -24.87
N PRO A 377 -4.59 -35.95 -25.21
CA PRO A 377 -5.01 -37.22 -24.61
C PRO A 377 -4.83 -37.25 -23.08
N GLU A 378 -3.85 -36.50 -22.56
CA GLU A 378 -3.62 -36.31 -21.12
C GLU A 378 -4.80 -35.64 -20.38
N TRP A 379 -5.68 -34.92 -21.08
CA TRP A 379 -6.81 -34.19 -20.51
C TRP A 379 -8.17 -34.86 -20.82
N SER A 380 -8.15 -36.01 -21.49
CA SER A 380 -9.35 -36.81 -21.79
C SER A 380 -10.13 -37.16 -20.51
N TRP A 381 -9.43 -37.43 -19.40
CA TRP A 381 -10.03 -37.72 -18.09
C TRP A 381 -10.89 -36.55 -17.55
N VAL A 382 -10.50 -35.29 -17.85
CA VAL A 382 -11.27 -34.10 -17.47
C VAL A 382 -12.53 -34.02 -18.32
N GLY A 383 -12.41 -34.26 -19.63
CA GLY A 383 -13.54 -34.31 -20.55
C GLY A 383 -14.57 -35.37 -20.15
N ASP A 384 -14.11 -36.55 -19.75
CA ASP A 384 -14.97 -37.64 -19.28
C ASP A 384 -15.64 -37.30 -17.95
N ARG A 385 -14.92 -36.69 -16.99
CA ARG A 385 -15.50 -36.22 -15.72
C ARG A 385 -16.56 -35.14 -15.93
N ILE A 386 -16.30 -34.16 -16.79
CA ILE A 386 -17.28 -33.11 -17.12
C ILE A 386 -18.52 -33.72 -17.79
N ALA A 387 -18.33 -34.69 -18.70
CA ALA A 387 -19.44 -35.39 -19.33
C ALA A 387 -20.28 -36.20 -18.31
N THR A 388 -19.65 -36.78 -17.29
CA THR A 388 -20.39 -37.47 -16.20
C THR A 388 -21.17 -36.51 -15.29
N LEU A 389 -20.69 -35.28 -15.09
CA LEU A 389 -21.34 -34.28 -14.23
C LEU A 389 -22.42 -33.47 -14.95
N THR A 390 -22.23 -33.19 -16.23
CA THR A 390 -23.12 -32.29 -17.02
C THR A 390 -23.99 -33.03 -18.04
N GLY A 391 -23.78 -34.34 -18.24
CA GLY A 391 -24.52 -35.15 -19.21
C GLY A 391 -24.20 -34.83 -20.68
N VAL A 392 -23.28 -33.90 -20.95
CA VAL A 392 -22.94 -33.45 -22.30
C VAL A 392 -21.47 -33.78 -22.60
N ARG A 393 -21.22 -34.59 -23.62
CA ARG A 393 -19.84 -34.80 -24.13
C ARG A 393 -19.33 -33.50 -24.74
N PRO A 394 -18.21 -32.94 -24.25
CA PRO A 394 -17.66 -31.70 -24.79
C PRO A 394 -17.09 -31.94 -26.19
N SER A 395 -17.89 -31.64 -27.22
CA SER A 395 -17.42 -31.56 -28.61
C SER A 395 -16.82 -30.17 -28.86
N ALA A 396 -15.69 -30.09 -29.58
CA ALA A 396 -14.98 -28.82 -29.86
C ALA A 396 -15.87 -27.71 -30.47
N ARG A 397 -16.94 -28.09 -31.18
CA ARG A 397 -17.91 -27.15 -31.75
C ARG A 397 -18.87 -26.58 -30.70
N ARG A 398 -19.29 -27.40 -29.74
CA ARG A 398 -20.17 -27.01 -28.61
C ARG A 398 -19.41 -26.25 -27.53
N LEU A 399 -18.14 -26.61 -27.28
CA LEU A 399 -17.25 -25.84 -26.40
C LEU A 399 -17.02 -24.42 -26.92
N GLY A 400 -16.78 -24.25 -28.23
CA GLY A 400 -16.61 -22.91 -28.80
C GLY A 400 -17.90 -22.07 -28.77
N ALA A 401 -19.07 -22.66 -29.00
CA ALA A 401 -20.36 -21.95 -28.89
C ALA A 401 -20.71 -21.61 -27.43
N GLY A 402 -20.42 -22.53 -26.51
CA GLY A 402 -20.55 -22.31 -25.06
C GLY A 402 -19.63 -21.19 -24.58
N ALA A 403 -18.37 -21.16 -25.03
CA ALA A 403 -17.42 -20.10 -24.70
C ALA A 403 -17.91 -18.71 -25.18
N VAL A 404 -18.47 -18.61 -26.39
CA VAL A 404 -19.04 -17.34 -26.90
C VAL A 404 -20.27 -16.91 -26.11
N ALA A 405 -21.18 -17.84 -25.79
CA ALA A 405 -22.36 -17.54 -24.98
C ALA A 405 -21.99 -17.11 -23.55
N VAL A 406 -20.98 -17.75 -22.97
CA VAL A 406 -20.42 -17.38 -21.66
C VAL A 406 -19.73 -16.02 -21.73
N CYS A 407 -18.92 -15.75 -22.76
CA CYS A 407 -18.30 -14.43 -22.94
C CYS A 407 -19.35 -13.32 -23.10
N PHE A 408 -20.42 -13.57 -23.85
CA PHE A 408 -21.52 -12.61 -24.03
C PHE A 408 -22.32 -12.41 -22.73
N GLY A 409 -22.58 -13.50 -21.99
CA GLY A 409 -23.22 -13.44 -20.67
C GLY A 409 -22.36 -12.69 -19.65
N LEU A 410 -21.06 -12.94 -19.63
CA LEU A 410 -20.09 -12.21 -18.79
C LEU A 410 -19.98 -10.74 -19.19
N TYR A 411 -20.00 -10.44 -20.49
CA TYR A 411 -20.03 -9.06 -20.98
C TYR A 411 -21.29 -8.32 -20.53
N LEU A 412 -22.48 -8.91 -20.66
CA LEU A 412 -23.71 -8.32 -20.14
C LEU A 412 -23.70 -8.21 -18.61
N GLY A 413 -23.12 -9.21 -17.93
CA GLY A 413 -22.95 -9.26 -16.48
C GLY A 413 -21.98 -8.21 -15.96
N SER A 414 -20.99 -7.79 -16.76
CA SER A 414 -20.04 -6.72 -16.38
C SER A 414 -20.69 -5.36 -16.15
N GLY A 415 -21.97 -5.20 -16.55
CA GLY A 415 -22.76 -4.02 -16.25
C GLY A 415 -23.24 -3.95 -14.80
N PHE A 416 -23.19 -5.03 -14.01
CA PHE A 416 -23.56 -4.99 -12.61
C PHE A 416 -22.43 -4.42 -11.75
N PHE A 417 -22.74 -3.39 -10.97
CA PHE A 417 -21.83 -2.81 -9.99
C PHE A 417 -22.59 -2.50 -8.70
N THR A 418 -21.96 -2.64 -7.55
CA THR A 418 -22.58 -2.28 -6.26
C THR A 418 -22.10 -0.91 -5.79
N VAL A 419 -22.88 -0.19 -4.99
CA VAL A 419 -22.44 1.03 -4.30
C VAL A 419 -22.50 0.74 -2.81
N GLN A 420 -21.39 0.87 -2.10
CA GLN A 420 -21.34 0.52 -0.69
C GLN A 420 -21.94 1.63 0.20
N PRO A 421 -22.37 1.31 1.44
CA PRO A 421 -22.76 2.32 2.40
C PRO A 421 -21.62 3.31 2.67
N GLY A 422 -21.89 4.62 2.49
CA GLY A 422 -20.87 5.69 2.61
C GLY A 422 -20.21 6.11 1.28
N GLU A 423 -20.52 5.40 0.19
CA GLU A 423 -20.14 5.74 -1.17
C GLU A 423 -21.32 6.35 -1.93
N ILE A 424 -20.99 7.18 -2.92
CA ILE A 424 -21.93 7.72 -3.89
C ILE A 424 -21.44 7.29 -5.27
N GLY A 425 -22.30 6.57 -5.99
CA GLY A 425 -22.06 6.24 -7.39
C GLY A 425 -22.57 7.35 -8.30
N ILE A 426 -21.88 7.56 -9.41
CA ILE A 426 -22.29 8.41 -10.52
C ILE A 426 -22.32 7.54 -11.77
N ARG A 427 -23.42 7.57 -12.52
CA ARG A 427 -23.56 6.78 -13.76
C ARG A 427 -23.44 7.67 -14.99
N LEU A 428 -22.55 7.25 -15.87
CA LEU A 428 -22.26 7.88 -17.15
C LEU A 428 -22.81 7.01 -18.28
N ARG A 429 -23.37 7.64 -19.31
CA ARG A 429 -23.74 6.99 -20.56
C ARG A 429 -23.15 7.81 -21.71
N PHE A 430 -22.25 7.21 -22.49
CA PHE A 430 -21.48 7.93 -23.51
C PHE A 430 -20.84 9.25 -23.01
N GLY A 431 -20.45 9.30 -21.73
CA GLY A 431 -19.88 10.49 -21.10
C GLY A 431 -20.90 11.51 -20.56
N GLU A 432 -22.20 11.35 -20.85
CA GLU A 432 -23.26 12.17 -20.26
C GLU A 432 -23.63 11.65 -18.86
N ILE A 433 -23.82 12.56 -17.90
CA ILE A 433 -24.23 12.24 -16.53
C ILE A 433 -25.73 11.97 -16.52
N VAL A 434 -26.12 10.70 -16.51
CA VAL A 434 -27.54 10.30 -16.55
C VAL A 434 -28.16 10.33 -15.16
N THR A 435 -27.41 9.86 -14.15
CA THR A 435 -27.85 9.87 -12.75
C THR A 435 -26.70 10.34 -11.87
N PRO A 436 -26.84 11.52 -11.23
CA PRO A 436 -25.76 12.17 -10.49
C PRO A 436 -25.49 11.59 -9.09
N VAL A 437 -26.47 10.97 -8.45
CA VAL A 437 -26.34 10.40 -7.09
C VAL A 437 -27.06 9.06 -7.04
N LEU A 438 -26.30 7.97 -7.00
CA LEU A 438 -26.84 6.63 -6.79
C LEU A 438 -26.77 6.27 -5.30
N PRO A 439 -27.88 5.83 -4.69
CA PRO A 439 -27.88 5.36 -3.32
C PRO A 439 -27.11 4.03 -3.20
N PRO A 440 -26.66 3.64 -1.99
CA PRO A 440 -26.06 2.34 -1.76
C PRO A 440 -26.96 1.19 -2.22
N GLY A 441 -26.39 0.18 -2.89
CA GLY A 441 -27.11 -0.96 -3.44
C GLY A 441 -26.54 -1.48 -4.75
N LEU A 442 -27.13 -2.56 -5.27
CA LEU A 442 -26.76 -3.13 -6.56
C LEU A 442 -27.38 -2.33 -7.70
N HIS A 443 -26.55 -1.92 -8.65
CA HIS A 443 -26.94 -1.12 -9.81
C HIS A 443 -26.49 -1.78 -11.10
N TYR A 444 -27.16 -1.43 -12.18
CA TYR A 444 -26.82 -1.88 -13.53
C TYR A 444 -26.48 -0.68 -14.41
N ARG A 445 -25.35 -0.76 -15.11
CA ARG A 445 -24.98 0.11 -16.23
C ARG A 445 -24.94 -0.72 -17.50
N LEU A 446 -25.05 -0.06 -18.66
CA LEU A 446 -24.69 -0.74 -19.89
C LEU A 446 -23.18 -1.07 -19.85
N PRO A 447 -22.78 -2.26 -20.31
CA PRO A 447 -21.38 -2.60 -20.49
C PRO A 447 -20.67 -1.57 -21.38
N TRP A 448 -19.37 -1.42 -21.17
CA TRP A 448 -18.52 -0.57 -22.00
C TRP A 448 -18.62 -0.99 -23.47
N PRO A 449 -18.74 -0.08 -24.46
CA PRO A 449 -18.45 1.37 -24.43
C PRO A 449 -19.64 2.28 -24.08
N PHE A 450 -20.81 1.72 -23.82
CA PHE A 450 -22.05 2.49 -23.74
C PHE A 450 -22.23 3.18 -22.38
N GLY A 451 -21.71 2.58 -21.31
CA GLY A 451 -21.85 3.08 -19.95
C GLY A 451 -20.58 2.94 -19.11
N ALA A 452 -20.40 3.89 -18.19
CA ALA A 452 -19.34 3.91 -17.20
C ALA A 452 -19.89 4.38 -15.85
N GLU A 453 -19.15 4.13 -14.79
CA GLU A 453 -19.48 4.48 -13.41
C GLU A 453 -18.30 5.16 -12.76
N ARG A 454 -18.58 6.06 -11.82
CA ARG A 454 -17.58 6.65 -10.93
C ARG A 454 -18.10 6.62 -9.51
N ILE A 455 -17.37 5.94 -8.63
CA ILE A 455 -17.76 5.77 -7.23
C ILE A 455 -16.85 6.66 -6.37
N ILE A 456 -17.45 7.45 -5.48
CA ILE A 456 -16.74 8.38 -4.61
C ILE A 456 -17.14 8.13 -3.15
N GLN A 457 -16.14 8.01 -2.28
CA GLN A 457 -16.34 7.96 -0.83
C GLN A 457 -16.62 9.38 -0.30
N ALA A 458 -17.91 9.69 -0.08
CA ALA A 458 -18.33 11.02 0.32
C ALA A 458 -18.34 11.23 1.84
N ASN A 459 -18.55 10.16 2.62
CA ASN A 459 -18.76 10.26 4.07
C ASN A 459 -17.49 10.01 4.90
N ILE A 460 -16.31 10.21 4.32
CA ILE A 460 -15.02 10.02 4.99
C ILE A 460 -14.30 11.35 5.10
N VAL A 461 -13.83 11.68 6.30
CA VAL A 461 -12.92 12.80 6.52
C VAL A 461 -11.52 12.36 6.10
N ARG A 462 -11.01 12.97 5.05
CA ARG A 462 -9.66 12.76 4.55
C ARG A 462 -8.71 13.67 5.32
N ARG A 463 -7.58 13.11 5.76
CA ARG A 463 -6.50 13.84 6.44
C ARG A 463 -5.32 13.95 5.49
N MET A 464 -4.78 15.16 5.34
CA MET A 464 -3.56 15.40 4.59
C MET A 464 -2.60 16.22 5.43
N GLU A 465 -1.35 15.75 5.52
CA GLU A 465 -0.29 16.33 6.33
C GLU A 465 0.70 17.08 5.44
N PHE A 466 1.25 18.18 5.96
CA PHE A 466 2.19 19.06 5.28
C PHE A 466 3.38 19.37 6.20
N GLY A 467 4.57 19.55 5.62
CA GLY A 467 5.81 19.87 6.35
C GLY A 467 6.82 18.72 6.36
N MET A 468 7.80 18.78 7.28
CA MET A 468 8.98 17.89 7.24
C MET A 468 8.60 16.42 7.13
N PRO A 469 9.28 15.65 6.26
CA PRO A 469 9.05 14.22 6.16
C PRO A 469 9.28 13.61 7.54
N VAL A 470 8.27 12.88 8.02
CA VAL A 470 8.49 11.92 9.10
C VAL A 470 9.63 11.03 8.62
N ASN A 471 10.69 10.93 9.42
CA ASN A 471 11.74 9.96 9.19
C ASN A 471 11.05 8.59 9.25
N ARG A 472 10.65 8.06 8.08
CA ARG A 472 9.83 6.87 7.95
C ARG A 472 10.71 5.66 8.25
N THR A 473 11.01 5.44 9.52
CA THR A 473 11.50 4.15 10.01
C THR A 473 10.33 3.17 9.97
N GLY A 474 10.09 2.60 8.79
CA GLY A 474 9.57 1.25 8.55
C GLY A 474 8.39 0.70 9.37
N ARG A 475 7.48 1.49 9.96
CA ARG A 475 6.40 0.88 10.78
C ARG A 475 5.00 1.49 10.73
N ASP A 476 4.81 2.76 10.36
CA ASP A 476 3.49 3.41 10.49
C ASP A 476 3.01 4.12 9.21
N THR A 477 2.78 3.39 8.12
CA THR A 477 1.98 3.90 6.98
C THR A 477 0.55 3.34 6.93
N ASN A 478 0.12 2.67 7.99
CA ASN A 478 -1.15 1.92 8.02
C ASN A 478 -2.31 2.64 8.71
N ILE A 479 -2.40 3.97 8.65
CA ILE A 479 -3.62 4.67 9.07
C ILE A 479 -3.94 5.76 8.05
N GLY A 480 -4.63 5.40 6.97
CA GLY A 480 -5.24 6.41 6.11
C GLY A 480 -5.85 5.96 4.79
N ARG A 481 -5.44 4.82 4.19
CA ARG A 481 -5.94 4.48 2.85
C ARG A 481 -6.25 3.02 2.52
N GLU A 482 -6.06 2.07 3.43
CA GLU A 482 -6.39 0.66 3.15
C GLU A 482 -7.14 0.02 4.30
N HIS A 483 -8.46 -0.04 4.12
CA HIS A 483 -9.52 -0.88 4.71
C HIS A 483 -10.72 0.05 4.84
N LEU A 484 -11.74 -0.08 3.99
CA LEU A 484 -12.75 -1.13 4.09
C LEU A 484 -13.42 -1.35 2.73
N THR A 485 -13.11 -2.43 2.01
CA THR A 485 -14.08 -3.11 1.11
C THR A 485 -13.70 -4.59 0.99
N ALA A 486 -14.12 -5.41 1.96
CA ALA A 486 -14.40 -6.82 1.71
C ALA A 486 -15.74 -6.85 0.96
N GLY A 487 -15.69 -6.85 -0.37
CA GLY A 487 -16.88 -6.76 -1.21
C GLY A 487 -16.54 -6.10 -2.53
N GLY A 488 -16.54 -6.90 -3.60
CA GLY A 488 -16.08 -6.52 -4.92
C GLY A 488 -16.77 -5.29 -5.50
N ASN A 489 -15.98 -4.27 -5.78
CA ASN A 489 -15.92 -3.62 -7.08
C ASN A 489 -14.47 -3.19 -7.31
N ALA A 490 -14.02 -3.21 -8.55
CA ALA A 490 -12.79 -2.55 -8.92
C ALA A 490 -12.88 -1.06 -8.53
N VAL A 491 -11.89 -0.57 -7.78
CA VAL A 491 -11.67 0.87 -7.62
C VAL A 491 -11.58 1.45 -9.04
N PRO A 492 -12.38 2.46 -9.42
CA PRO A 492 -12.22 3.10 -10.71
C PRO A 492 -10.78 3.61 -10.79
N GLU A 493 -10.02 3.16 -11.79
CA GLU A 493 -8.69 3.71 -12.06
C GLU A 493 -8.82 5.24 -12.09
N PRO A 494 -7.93 6.00 -11.40
CA PRO A 494 -7.82 7.41 -11.68
C PRO A 494 -7.51 7.55 -13.17
N VAL A 495 -8.33 8.32 -13.88
CA VAL A 495 -8.08 8.66 -15.27
C VAL A 495 -6.79 9.46 -15.29
N ASN A 496 -5.67 8.81 -15.56
CA ASN A 496 -4.41 9.49 -15.84
C ASN A 496 -4.53 10.07 -17.26
N VAL A 497 -5.15 11.26 -17.37
CA VAL A 497 -5.18 11.98 -18.63
C VAL A 497 -3.76 12.42 -18.92
N THR A 498 -3.25 11.98 -20.07
CA THR A 498 -1.98 12.45 -20.61
C THR A 498 -2.19 13.88 -21.12
N GLY A 499 -2.02 14.87 -20.25
CA GLY A 499 -2.21 16.27 -20.60
C GLY A 499 -1.72 17.19 -19.50
N THR A 500 -0.54 17.80 -19.72
CA THR A 500 0.20 18.68 -18.80
C THR A 500 0.83 17.99 -17.60
N ARG A 501 2.18 18.02 -17.57
CA ARG A 501 3.01 17.67 -16.42
C ARG A 501 2.62 18.56 -15.23
N PHE A 502 1.69 18.11 -14.40
CA PHE A 502 1.89 18.30 -12.97
C PHE A 502 2.86 17.21 -12.56
N GLN A 503 4.15 17.50 -12.69
CA GLN A 503 5.16 16.72 -11.98
C GLN A 503 4.70 16.76 -10.54
N LYS A 504 4.20 15.63 -10.03
CA LYS A 504 3.91 15.45 -8.61
C LYS A 504 5.23 15.80 -7.95
N GLU A 505 5.31 17.03 -7.46
CA GLU A 505 6.55 17.57 -6.98
C GLU A 505 6.80 16.80 -5.70
N SER A 506 7.59 15.73 -5.83
CA SER A 506 8.37 15.17 -4.73
C SER A 506 9.43 16.21 -4.37
N ALA A 507 9.00 17.45 -4.12
CA ALA A 507 9.79 18.37 -3.35
C ALA A 507 10.00 17.65 -2.03
N THR A 508 11.27 17.43 -1.73
CA THR A 508 11.75 17.45 -0.36
C THR A 508 11.36 18.83 0.17
N ASP A 509 10.07 19.01 0.49
CA ASP A 509 9.41 20.30 0.64
C ASP A 509 9.90 20.86 1.96
N SER A 510 10.92 21.71 1.88
CA SER A 510 11.51 22.42 3.00
C SER A 510 10.38 23.06 3.80
N SER A 511 10.11 22.52 4.99
CA SER A 511 9.02 22.94 5.85
C SER A 511 9.24 24.32 6.49
N SER A 512 10.26 25.04 6.02
CA SER A 512 10.64 26.35 6.51
C SER A 512 9.83 27.42 5.78
N LEU A 513 9.16 28.25 6.57
CA LEU A 513 8.37 29.38 6.12
C LEU A 513 8.92 30.65 6.76
N LEU A 514 8.88 31.76 6.02
CA LEU A 514 9.24 33.07 6.52
C LEU A 514 7.98 33.79 7.00
N THR A 515 7.98 34.24 8.25
CA THR A 515 6.90 35.03 8.83
C THR A 515 6.97 36.50 8.39
N GLY A 516 5.90 37.26 8.62
CA GLY A 516 5.83 38.68 8.25
C GLY A 516 6.84 39.57 8.98
N ASP A 517 7.38 39.12 10.11
CA ASP A 517 8.45 39.76 10.88
C ASP A 517 9.84 39.14 10.61
N ALA A 518 9.99 38.48 9.46
CA ALA A 518 11.25 37.93 8.96
C ALA A 518 11.88 36.82 9.80
N ASN A 519 11.08 36.04 10.54
CA ASN A 519 11.54 34.84 11.23
C ASN A 519 11.37 33.60 10.35
N LEU A 520 12.38 32.74 10.30
CA LEU A 520 12.30 31.45 9.65
C LEU A 520 11.74 30.43 10.65
N ILE A 521 10.68 29.71 10.28
CA ILE A 521 10.04 28.72 11.15
C ILE A 521 9.73 27.42 10.41
N ALA A 522 9.93 26.28 11.06
CA ALA A 522 9.52 24.98 10.57
C ALA A 522 8.07 24.69 10.99
N ILE A 523 7.17 24.50 10.02
CA ILE A 523 5.76 24.19 10.28
C ILE A 523 5.41 22.77 9.83
N ARG A 524 4.76 22.01 10.71
CA ARG A 524 3.93 20.84 10.35
C ARG A 524 2.48 21.20 10.54
N SER A 525 1.65 20.92 9.55
CA SER A 525 0.23 21.20 9.61
C SER A 525 -0.58 20.07 9.00
N VAL A 526 -1.84 20.00 9.39
CA VAL A 526 -2.78 18.99 8.92
C VAL A 526 -4.07 19.68 8.48
N VAL A 527 -4.50 19.35 7.28
CA VAL A 527 -5.83 19.70 6.79
C VAL A 527 -6.72 18.46 6.80
N GLN A 528 -7.92 18.62 7.33
CA GLN A 528 -8.98 17.63 7.28
C GLN A 528 -10.08 18.15 6.38
N TYR A 529 -10.49 17.37 5.40
CA TYR A 529 -11.51 17.75 4.44
C TYR A 529 -12.44 16.58 4.12
N ARG A 530 -13.63 16.90 3.63
CA ARG A 530 -14.62 15.90 3.17
C ARG A 530 -15.19 16.33 1.82
N VAL A 531 -15.70 15.36 1.07
CA VAL A 531 -16.41 15.65 -0.18
C VAL A 531 -17.77 16.27 0.19
N SER A 532 -18.03 17.46 -0.32
CA SER A 532 -19.31 18.16 -0.15
C SER A 532 -20.21 17.96 -1.37
N ASP A 533 -19.66 18.13 -2.57
CA ASP A 533 -20.35 17.88 -3.83
C ASP A 533 -19.59 16.81 -4.64
N PRO A 534 -20.13 15.59 -4.76
CA PRO A 534 -19.50 14.51 -5.51
C PRO A 534 -19.34 14.78 -7.01
N LEU A 535 -20.21 15.60 -7.61
CA LEU A 535 -20.15 15.89 -9.05
C LEU A 535 -18.98 16.80 -9.37
N ASP A 536 -18.86 17.90 -8.63
CA ASP A 536 -17.75 18.84 -8.75
C ASP A 536 -16.42 18.14 -8.43
N PHE A 537 -16.41 17.32 -7.37
CA PHE A 537 -15.24 16.52 -7.00
C PHE A 537 -14.81 15.53 -8.10
N ALA A 538 -15.78 14.98 -8.85
CA ALA A 538 -15.50 14.04 -9.93
C ALA A 538 -15.00 14.73 -11.21
N PHE A 539 -15.66 15.81 -11.62
CA PHE A 539 -15.56 16.28 -13.01
C PHE A 539 -15.02 17.69 -13.18
N SER A 540 -15.06 18.53 -12.13
CA SER A 540 -14.61 19.92 -12.25
C SER A 540 -13.08 20.05 -12.18
N VAL A 541 -12.41 19.14 -11.47
CA VAL A 541 -10.95 19.12 -11.30
C VAL A 541 -10.41 17.71 -11.54
N GLU A 542 -9.28 17.60 -12.25
CA GLU A 542 -8.65 16.31 -12.57
C GLU A 542 -8.14 15.58 -11.32
N ASP A 543 -7.35 16.26 -10.48
CA ASP A 543 -6.88 15.75 -9.18
C ASP A 543 -7.26 16.71 -8.04
N PRO A 544 -8.43 16.48 -7.40
CA PRO A 544 -8.87 17.28 -6.26
C PRO A 544 -7.93 17.19 -5.06
N ASP A 545 -7.29 16.04 -4.82
CA ASP A 545 -6.39 15.85 -3.69
C ASP A 545 -5.13 16.74 -3.89
N ALA A 546 -4.55 16.76 -5.10
CA ALA A 546 -3.42 17.63 -5.43
C ALA A 546 -3.77 19.14 -5.39
N LEU A 547 -5.01 19.49 -5.75
CA LEU A 547 -5.50 20.86 -5.63
C LEU A 547 -5.61 21.28 -4.16
N VAL A 548 -6.18 20.43 -3.29
CA VAL A 548 -6.23 20.69 -1.84
C VAL A 548 -4.82 20.88 -1.29
N HIS A 549 -3.86 20.06 -1.72
CA HIS A 549 -2.47 20.18 -1.30
C HIS A 549 -1.90 21.56 -1.65
N SER A 550 -1.96 21.92 -2.93
CA SER A 550 -1.39 23.15 -3.47
C SER A 550 -2.08 24.40 -2.92
N ALA A 551 -3.42 24.36 -2.78
CA ALA A 551 -4.21 25.43 -2.20
C ALA A 551 -3.88 25.65 -0.72
N THR A 552 -3.71 24.56 0.06
CA THR A 552 -3.34 24.64 1.48
C THR A 552 -1.99 25.28 1.66
N LEU A 553 -1.00 24.83 0.89
CA LEU A 553 0.36 25.34 0.97
C LEU A 553 0.46 26.81 0.48
N ALA A 554 -0.29 27.19 -0.56
CA ALA A 554 -0.39 28.59 -0.99
C ALA A 554 -1.04 29.49 0.06
N ALA A 555 -2.15 29.03 0.67
CA ALA A 555 -2.83 29.75 1.73
C ALA A 555 -1.96 29.88 2.99
N LEU A 556 -1.28 28.80 3.38
CA LEU A 556 -0.36 28.79 4.52
C LEU A 556 0.78 29.78 4.30
N ARG A 557 1.45 29.75 3.13
CA ARG A 557 2.51 30.71 2.78
C ARG A 557 2.03 32.16 2.80
N GLY A 558 0.85 32.44 2.25
CA GLY A 558 0.29 33.79 2.22
C GLY A 558 -0.09 34.33 3.60
N VAL A 559 -0.69 33.48 4.45
CA VAL A 559 -1.09 33.89 5.81
C VAL A 559 0.13 34.01 6.72
N VAL A 560 1.04 33.04 6.71
CA VAL A 560 2.26 33.07 7.54
C VAL A 560 3.15 34.26 7.15
N GLY A 561 3.33 34.52 5.86
CA GLY A 561 4.13 35.65 5.38
C GLY A 561 3.58 37.03 5.71
N THR A 562 2.34 37.13 6.21
CA THR A 562 1.72 38.40 6.66
C THR A 562 1.47 38.44 8.17
N THR A 563 1.87 37.40 8.89
CA THR A 563 1.61 37.23 10.33
C THR A 563 2.94 37.22 11.08
N GLY A 564 3.02 37.94 12.20
CA GLY A 564 4.20 37.91 13.07
C GLY A 564 4.31 36.59 13.83
N ILE A 565 5.53 36.22 14.24
CA ILE A 565 5.82 34.94 14.88
C ILE A 565 5.01 34.74 16.16
N ASP A 566 4.86 35.78 16.98
CA ASP A 566 4.13 35.73 18.25
C ASP A 566 2.69 35.25 18.05
N ALA A 567 2.01 35.67 16.98
CA ALA A 567 0.63 35.26 16.72
C ALA A 567 0.49 33.78 16.35
N ILE A 568 1.56 33.16 15.84
CA ILE A 568 1.61 31.73 15.49
C ILE A 568 1.89 30.88 16.74
N TYR A 569 2.69 31.39 17.69
CA TYR A 569 3.05 30.68 18.93
C TYR A 569 2.06 30.87 20.09
N THR A 570 1.32 31.98 20.12
CA THR A 570 0.47 32.36 21.26
C THR A 570 -1.01 31.99 21.08
N SER A 571 -1.88 32.55 21.92
CA SER A 571 -3.34 32.36 21.88
C SER A 571 -4.01 32.82 20.58
N ALA A 572 -3.32 33.61 19.74
CA ALA A 572 -3.81 34.02 18.43
C ALA A 572 -3.68 32.92 17.35
N ARG A 573 -3.09 31.76 17.67
CA ARG A 573 -2.94 30.62 16.76
C ARG A 573 -4.24 30.19 16.11
N SER A 574 -5.34 30.11 16.88
CA SER A 574 -6.63 29.70 16.33
C SER A 574 -7.15 30.68 15.27
N ALA A 575 -6.86 31.97 15.39
CA ALA A 575 -7.22 32.97 14.39
C ALA A 575 -6.41 32.80 13.08
N VAL A 576 -5.15 32.37 13.19
CA VAL A 576 -4.31 32.01 12.04
C VAL A 576 -4.85 30.77 11.35
N GLU A 577 -5.14 29.71 12.10
CA GLU A 577 -5.70 28.45 11.59
C GLU A 577 -7.04 28.67 10.87
N GLU A 578 -7.93 29.48 11.45
CA GLU A 578 -9.22 29.82 10.84
C GLU A 578 -9.06 30.66 9.57
N ARG A 579 -8.10 31.61 9.55
CA ARG A 579 -7.80 32.43 8.38
C ARG A 579 -7.24 31.58 7.24
N VAL A 580 -6.36 30.63 7.54
CA VAL A 580 -5.86 29.65 6.56
C VAL A 580 -7.03 28.82 6.04
N ALA A 581 -7.83 28.21 6.91
CA ALA A 581 -8.98 27.39 6.50
C ALA A 581 -9.95 28.14 5.58
N ARG A 582 -10.29 29.40 5.91
CA ARG A 582 -11.12 30.26 5.05
C ARG A 582 -10.48 30.56 3.70
N THR A 583 -9.18 30.82 3.67
CA THR A 583 -8.43 31.09 2.43
C THR A 583 -8.38 29.86 1.54
N VAL A 584 -8.12 28.68 2.13
CA VAL A 584 -8.15 27.39 1.42
C VAL A 584 -9.52 27.12 0.83
N GLN A 585 -10.59 27.25 1.64
CA GLN A 585 -11.95 27.05 1.18
C GLN A 585 -12.28 27.99 0.01
N GLY A 586 -11.91 29.28 0.09
CA GLY A 586 -12.13 30.23 -0.99
C GLY A 586 -11.39 29.91 -2.30
N ILE A 587 -10.21 29.27 -2.23
CA ILE A 587 -9.50 28.78 -3.43
C ILE A 587 -10.23 27.57 -4.02
N LEU A 588 -10.66 26.62 -3.17
CA LEU A 588 -11.36 25.41 -3.58
C LEU A 588 -12.75 25.70 -4.17
N ASP A 589 -13.48 26.67 -3.61
CA ASP A 589 -14.81 27.09 -4.09
C ASP A 589 -14.73 27.74 -5.47
N ARG A 590 -13.76 28.64 -5.68
CA ARG A 590 -13.52 29.27 -7.00
C ARG A 590 -13.16 28.25 -8.07
N SER A 591 -12.47 27.18 -7.67
CA SER A 591 -12.06 26.09 -8.55
C SER A 591 -13.14 25.02 -8.71
N ARG A 592 -14.29 25.17 -8.03
CA ARG A 592 -15.36 24.16 -7.95
C ARG A 592 -14.84 22.76 -7.63
N ALA A 593 -13.98 22.65 -6.62
CA ALA A 593 -13.36 21.37 -6.27
C ALA A 593 -14.34 20.36 -5.61
N GLY A 594 -15.53 20.79 -5.20
CA GLY A 594 -16.50 19.92 -4.51
C GLY A 594 -16.07 19.49 -3.10
N VAL A 595 -15.08 20.15 -2.51
CA VAL A 595 -14.48 19.83 -1.22
C VAL A 595 -14.85 20.86 -0.15
N ALA A 596 -15.18 20.38 1.05
CA ALA A 596 -15.32 21.22 2.24
C ALA A 596 -14.20 20.93 3.25
N ILE A 597 -13.48 21.96 3.67
CA ILE A 597 -12.51 21.91 4.76
C ILE A 597 -13.26 21.74 6.08
N VAL A 598 -12.95 20.66 6.81
CA VAL A 598 -13.49 20.38 8.14
C VAL A 598 -12.66 21.10 9.20
N SER A 599 -11.34 20.99 9.11
CA SER A 599 -10.44 21.71 10.00
C SER A 599 -9.06 21.86 9.37
N PHE A 600 -8.36 22.93 9.75
CA PHE A 600 -6.93 23.10 9.52
C PHE A 600 -6.28 23.28 10.88
N ARG A 601 -5.22 22.53 11.16
CA ARG A 601 -4.47 22.62 12.40
C ARG A 601 -2.99 22.74 12.09
N LEU A 602 -2.33 23.66 12.77
CA LEU A 602 -0.89 23.58 12.94
C LEU A 602 -0.67 22.43 13.94
N GLU A 603 0.30 21.55 13.74
CA GLU A 603 0.66 20.50 14.70
C GLU A 603 2.00 20.81 15.35
N TYR A 604 2.95 21.32 14.57
CA TYR A 604 4.29 21.64 15.01
C TYR A 604 4.70 22.99 14.44
N VAL A 605 5.17 23.89 15.30
CA VAL A 605 5.74 25.18 14.89
C VAL A 605 6.97 25.39 15.76
N HIS A 606 8.16 25.29 15.18
CA HIS A 606 9.40 25.51 15.90
C HIS A 606 10.37 26.33 15.05
N PRO A 607 11.22 27.15 15.68
CA PRO A 607 12.31 27.77 14.96
C PRO A 607 13.35 26.69 14.57
N PRO A 608 14.22 26.96 13.59
CA PRO A 608 15.36 26.10 13.28
C PRO A 608 16.19 25.79 14.54
N ASP A 609 16.75 24.58 14.59
CA ASP A 609 17.49 24.10 15.77
C ASP A 609 18.67 25.02 16.11
N GLU A 610 19.23 25.72 15.13
CA GLU A 610 20.36 26.63 15.30
C GLU A 610 20.04 27.86 16.17
N VAL A 611 18.77 28.27 16.26
CA VAL A 611 18.36 29.50 16.96
C VAL A 611 17.44 29.24 18.16
N HIS A 612 17.16 27.97 18.46
CA HIS A 612 16.23 27.56 19.50
C HIS A 612 16.54 28.19 20.87
N ASP A 613 17.81 28.22 21.27
CA ASP A 613 18.22 28.75 22.59
C ASP A 613 17.96 30.25 22.72
N ALA A 614 18.20 31.03 21.67
CA ALA A 614 17.94 32.47 21.67
C ALA A 614 16.44 32.77 21.81
N PHE A 615 15.57 31.98 21.17
CA PHE A 615 14.11 32.09 21.32
C PHE A 615 13.65 31.74 22.74
N ARG A 616 14.24 30.71 23.35
CA ARG A 616 13.96 30.34 24.74
C ARG A 616 14.30 31.47 25.70
N ASP A 617 15.42 32.16 25.49
CA ASP A 617 15.84 33.26 26.34
C ASP A 617 14.89 34.47 26.24
N VAL A 618 14.40 34.79 25.03
CA VAL A 618 13.39 35.85 24.83
C VAL A 618 12.07 35.50 25.53
N ALA A 619 11.61 34.26 25.39
CA ALA A 619 10.39 33.79 26.06
C ALA A 619 10.52 33.87 27.59
N SER A 620 11.65 33.39 28.14
CA SER A 620 11.95 33.48 29.58
C SER A 620 11.94 34.95 30.06
N ALA A 621 12.53 35.86 29.30
CA ALA A 621 12.54 37.28 29.65
C ALA A 621 11.14 37.91 29.61
N GLN A 622 10.28 37.51 28.67
CA GLN A 622 8.88 37.96 28.61
C GLN A 622 8.06 37.43 29.80
N GLU A 623 8.24 36.16 30.18
CA GLU A 623 7.60 35.58 31.35
C GLU A 623 8.02 36.29 32.63
N ASP A 624 9.33 36.58 32.81
CA ASP A 624 9.84 37.31 33.96
C ASP A 624 9.28 38.74 34.03
N LYS A 625 9.15 39.42 32.89
CA LYS A 625 8.49 40.72 32.79
C LYS A 625 7.04 40.64 33.25
N LEU A 626 6.26 39.70 32.72
CA LEU A 626 4.84 39.52 33.10
C LEU A 626 4.69 39.15 34.57
N ARG A 627 5.56 38.28 35.09
CA ARG A 627 5.61 37.90 36.50
C ARG A 627 5.87 39.12 37.39
N THR A 628 6.78 39.99 36.99
CA THR A 628 7.11 41.21 37.73
C THR A 628 5.95 42.19 37.72
N ILE A 629 5.30 42.40 36.57
CA ILE A 629 4.10 43.25 36.45
C ILE A 629 2.96 42.71 37.32
N ASN A 630 2.70 41.40 37.27
CA ASN A 630 1.64 40.78 38.05
C ASN A 630 1.92 40.89 39.56
N ARG A 631 3.16 40.66 40.01
CA ARG A 631 3.54 40.86 41.42
C ARG A 631 3.34 42.31 41.87
N ALA A 632 3.74 43.27 41.04
CA ALA A 632 3.54 44.69 41.34
C ALA A 632 2.05 45.05 41.42
N SER A 633 1.23 44.52 40.52
CA SER A 633 -0.22 44.72 40.52
C SER A 633 -0.89 44.10 41.74
N THR A 634 -0.55 42.85 42.07
CA THR A 634 -1.04 42.17 43.28
C THR A 634 -0.68 42.97 44.53
N PHE A 635 0.59 43.38 44.66
CA PHE A 635 1.05 44.17 45.80
C PHE A 635 0.29 45.50 45.93
N ALA A 636 0.07 46.22 44.82
CA ALA A 636 -0.68 47.46 44.82
C ALA A 636 -2.13 47.27 45.27
N VAL A 637 -2.83 46.25 44.73
CA VAL A 637 -4.22 45.95 45.10
C VAL A 637 -4.31 45.52 46.57
N GLU A 638 -3.41 44.65 47.02
CA GLU A 638 -3.34 44.17 48.41
C GLU A 638 -3.11 45.33 49.38
N THR A 639 -2.13 46.20 49.10
CA THR A 639 -1.81 47.35 49.95
C THR A 639 -3.00 48.31 50.07
N VAL A 640 -3.71 48.59 48.96
CA VAL A 640 -4.89 49.46 48.98
C VAL A 640 -6.05 48.82 49.74
N ALA A 641 -6.28 47.53 49.55
CA ALA A 641 -7.33 46.80 50.26
C ALA A 641 -7.05 46.74 51.77
N GLN A 642 -5.81 46.45 52.15
CA GLN A 642 -5.36 46.44 53.55
C GLN A 642 -5.54 47.82 54.18
N SER A 643 -5.03 48.87 53.53
CA SER A 643 -5.12 50.25 54.06
C SER A 643 -6.57 50.70 54.24
N LYS A 644 -7.47 50.32 53.32
CA LYS A 644 -8.91 50.59 53.46
C LYS A 644 -9.53 49.81 54.62
N GLY A 645 -9.21 48.52 54.72
CA GLY A 645 -9.70 47.68 55.83
C GLY A 645 -9.25 48.21 57.19
N GLU A 646 -8.00 48.69 57.30
CA GLU A 646 -7.46 49.33 58.51
C GLU A 646 -8.17 50.66 58.82
N ALA A 647 -8.42 51.50 57.81
CA ALA A 647 -9.15 52.75 57.97
C ALA A 647 -10.60 52.52 58.43
N ASP A 648 -11.31 51.59 57.80
CA ASP A 648 -12.68 51.24 58.17
C ASP A 648 -12.73 50.64 59.59
N ALA A 649 -11.78 49.76 59.93
CA ALA A 649 -11.66 49.21 61.27
C ALA A 649 -11.41 50.31 62.32
N MET A 650 -10.59 51.31 62.02
CA MET A 650 -10.34 52.44 62.90
C MET A 650 -11.61 53.29 63.13
N ILE A 651 -12.38 53.54 62.07
CA ILE A 651 -13.64 54.28 62.15
C ILE A 651 -14.66 53.50 62.99
N GLU A 652 -14.83 52.22 62.74
CA GLU A 652 -15.75 51.36 63.49
C GLU A 652 -15.35 51.25 64.97
N GLN A 653 -14.06 51.16 65.28
CA GLN A 653 -13.56 51.21 66.66
C GLN A 653 -13.88 52.54 67.34
N ALA A 654 -13.71 53.67 66.64
CA ALA A 654 -14.02 54.98 67.17
C ALA A 654 -15.54 55.17 67.40
N LEU A 655 -16.38 54.67 66.50
CA LEU A 655 -17.84 54.67 66.65
C LEU A 655 -18.28 53.77 67.80
N ALA A 656 -17.74 52.56 67.90
CA ALA A 656 -18.00 51.65 69.01
C ALA A 656 -17.60 52.27 70.36
N PHE A 657 -16.45 52.95 70.43
CA PHE A 657 -16.02 53.66 71.63
C PHE A 657 -16.95 54.82 71.99
N LYS A 658 -17.37 55.62 71.00
CA LYS A 658 -18.36 56.70 71.19
C LYS A 658 -19.67 56.15 71.74
N ASP A 659 -20.22 55.11 71.12
CA ASP A 659 -21.48 54.51 71.54
C ASP A 659 -21.37 53.88 72.92
N GLN A 660 -20.24 53.24 73.23
CA GLN A 660 -19.93 52.74 74.56
C GLN A 660 -19.95 53.87 75.61
N GLN A 661 -19.34 55.02 75.31
CA GLN A 661 -19.34 56.17 76.22
C GLN A 661 -20.73 56.76 76.44
N ILE A 662 -21.52 56.91 75.36
CA ILE A 662 -22.91 57.40 75.45
C ILE A 662 -23.75 56.46 76.29
N ARG A 663 -23.74 55.15 75.97
CA ARG A 663 -24.52 54.15 76.71
C ARG A 663 -24.09 54.07 78.18
N ARG A 664 -22.79 54.22 78.47
CA ARG A 664 -22.29 54.28 79.85
C ARG A 664 -22.83 55.50 80.59
N ALA A 665 -22.77 56.68 79.97
CA ALA A 665 -23.31 57.91 80.57
C ALA A 665 -24.83 57.83 80.79
N GLU A 666 -25.59 57.27 79.84
CA GLU A 666 -27.03 57.03 79.98
C GLU A 666 -27.34 56.03 81.11
N ALA A 667 -26.58 54.95 81.20
CA ALA A 667 -26.71 53.96 82.27
C ALA A 667 -26.41 54.58 83.65
N ASP A 668 -25.35 55.38 83.77
CA ASP A 668 -24.99 56.10 84.99
C ASP A 668 -26.06 57.15 85.39
N ALA A 669 -26.62 57.86 84.40
CA ALA A 669 -27.71 58.81 84.62
C ALA A 669 -29.00 58.10 85.07
N ALA A 670 -29.37 57.00 84.42
CA ALA A 670 -30.53 56.20 84.79
C ALA A 670 -30.38 55.60 86.19
N ALA A 671 -29.20 55.06 86.52
CA ALA A 671 -28.88 54.57 87.87
C ALA A 671 -28.99 55.70 88.91
N SER A 672 -28.54 56.91 88.56
CA SER A 672 -28.66 58.08 89.43
C SER A 672 -30.12 58.53 89.63
N GLN A 673 -30.96 58.47 88.60
CA GLN A 673 -32.40 58.74 88.74
C GLN A 673 -33.09 57.73 89.64
N VAL A 674 -32.77 56.43 89.54
CA VAL A 674 -33.33 55.40 90.42
C VAL A 674 -32.95 55.66 91.87
N ARG A 675 -31.67 56.00 92.13
CA ARG A 675 -31.20 56.40 93.47
C ARG A 675 -31.91 57.64 93.99
N LEU A 676 -32.09 58.67 93.15
CA LEU A 676 -32.80 59.89 93.53
C LEU A 676 -34.26 59.60 93.90
N ARG A 677 -34.97 58.76 93.15
CA ARG A 677 -36.36 58.38 93.48
C ARG A 677 -36.44 57.63 94.82
N ALA A 678 -35.49 56.74 95.10
CA ALA A 678 -35.41 56.06 96.39
C ALA A 678 -35.14 57.06 97.54
N TYR A 679 -34.20 57.99 97.32
CA TYR A 679 -33.86 59.04 98.28
C TYR A 679 -35.05 59.96 98.60
N LEU A 680 -35.81 60.39 97.58
CA LEU A 680 -36.98 61.26 97.77
C LEU A 680 -38.11 60.55 98.54
N ARG A 681 -38.20 59.22 98.47
CA ARG A 681 -39.23 58.44 99.18
C ARG A 681 -38.87 58.26 100.65
N GLU A 682 -37.61 57.89 100.94
CA GLU A 682 -37.10 57.64 102.29
C GLU A 682 -35.66 58.17 102.43
N PRO A 683 -35.47 59.45 102.79
CA PRO A 683 -34.16 60.10 102.77
C PRO A 683 -33.15 59.51 103.76
N GLU A 684 -33.56 59.30 105.02
CA GLU A 684 -32.65 58.85 106.08
C GLU A 684 -32.13 57.43 105.82
N LEU A 685 -33.01 56.52 105.38
CA LEU A 685 -32.65 55.14 105.06
C LEU A 685 -31.74 55.07 103.83
N THR A 686 -32.00 55.88 102.81
CA THR A 686 -31.19 55.91 101.60
C THR A 686 -29.79 56.49 101.86
N GLN A 687 -29.67 57.56 102.65
CA GLN A 687 -28.37 58.11 103.06
C GLN A 687 -27.55 57.10 103.85
N PHE A 688 -28.17 56.44 104.84
CA PHE A 688 -27.52 55.42 105.65
C PHE A 688 -27.01 54.26 104.78
N ARG A 689 -27.84 53.76 103.86
CA ARG A 689 -27.44 52.72 102.90
C ARG A 689 -26.27 53.17 102.01
N LEU A 690 -26.33 54.37 101.43
CA LEU A 690 -25.25 54.88 100.58
C LEU A 690 -23.95 55.08 101.35
N GLN A 691 -24.02 55.55 102.60
CA GLN A 691 -22.86 55.64 103.49
C GLN A 691 -22.28 54.26 103.78
N LEU A 692 -23.12 53.25 104.01
CA LEU A 692 -22.66 51.86 104.18
C LEU A 692 -22.01 51.32 102.91
N GLU A 693 -22.65 51.43 101.74
CA GLU A 693 -22.08 50.97 100.46
C GLU A 693 -20.77 51.69 100.12
N THR A 694 -20.69 53.00 100.39
CA THR A 694 -19.47 53.80 100.19
C THR A 694 -18.38 53.37 101.17
N THR A 695 -18.74 53.14 102.43
CA THR A 695 -17.81 52.66 103.46
C THR A 695 -17.34 51.25 103.14
N GLU A 696 -18.22 50.36 102.69
CA GLU A 696 -17.89 49.01 102.23
C GLU A 696 -16.93 49.05 101.05
N THR A 697 -17.20 49.90 100.05
CA THR A 697 -16.35 50.07 98.87
C THR A 697 -14.99 50.66 99.24
N ALA A 698 -14.96 51.74 100.02
CA ALA A 698 -13.74 52.42 100.45
C ALA A 698 -12.88 51.54 101.38
N LEU A 699 -13.51 50.69 102.20
CA LEU A 699 -12.83 49.79 103.13
C LEU A 699 -12.59 48.39 102.57
N ARG A 700 -12.93 48.10 101.29
CA ARG A 700 -12.82 46.75 100.69
C ARG A 700 -11.39 46.21 100.64
N GLY A 701 -10.38 47.09 100.68
CA GLY A 701 -8.95 46.76 100.65
C GLY A 701 -8.11 47.32 101.80
N VAL A 702 -8.72 47.85 102.86
CA VAL A 702 -8.00 48.48 103.99
C VAL A 702 -7.89 47.51 105.17
N ALA A 703 -6.69 47.35 105.76
CA ALA A 703 -6.46 46.55 106.95
C ALA A 703 -7.13 47.20 108.18
N LYS A 704 -8.01 46.48 108.87
CA LYS A 704 -8.83 46.99 109.98
C LYS A 704 -8.34 46.38 111.30
N VAL A 705 -8.14 47.22 112.32
CA VAL A 705 -7.81 46.81 113.69
C VAL A 705 -8.92 47.33 114.60
N ILE A 706 -9.54 46.44 115.39
CA ILE A 706 -10.66 46.76 116.28
C ILE A 706 -10.20 46.51 117.72
N THR A 707 -10.24 47.54 118.57
CA THR A 707 -9.88 47.47 120.00
C THR A 707 -11.10 47.79 120.87
N PRO A 708 -11.43 46.98 121.89
CA PRO A 708 -12.56 47.26 122.77
C PRO A 708 -12.27 48.43 123.74
N GLY A 709 -13.22 49.35 123.89
CA GLY A 709 -13.25 50.30 125.00
C GLY A 709 -13.73 49.65 126.31
N ALA A 710 -13.64 50.37 127.44
CA ALA A 710 -13.71 49.90 128.84
C ALA A 710 -15.01 49.18 129.34
N ALA A 711 -15.80 48.54 128.48
CA ALA A 711 -16.99 47.77 128.83
C ALA A 711 -16.83 46.27 128.50
N GLU A 712 -17.41 45.41 129.32
CA GLU A 712 -17.33 43.93 129.23
C GLU A 712 -17.91 43.39 127.92
N VAL A 713 -17.12 42.53 127.25
CA VAL A 713 -17.35 42.01 125.91
C VAL A 713 -18.27 40.78 125.98
N LYS A 714 -19.59 41.01 125.93
CA LYS A 714 -20.54 39.91 125.64
C LYS A 714 -21.45 40.15 124.43
N ASP A 715 -21.75 41.40 124.07
CA ASP A 715 -22.53 41.73 122.87
C ASP A 715 -21.88 42.92 122.14
N LEU A 716 -20.84 42.67 121.33
CA LEU A 716 -20.20 43.71 120.53
C LEU A 716 -20.89 43.85 119.17
N ASP A 717 -21.95 44.65 119.13
CA ASP A 717 -22.66 44.98 117.89
C ASP A 717 -21.95 46.15 117.17
N LEU A 718 -21.15 45.82 116.15
CA LEU A 718 -20.28 46.75 115.41
C LEU A 718 -21.04 47.51 114.32
N TRP A 719 -22.03 48.30 114.74
CA TRP A 719 -22.63 49.30 113.86
C TRP A 719 -21.72 50.52 113.77
N LEU A 720 -20.95 50.61 112.69
CA LEU A 720 -20.07 51.77 112.40
C LEU A 720 -20.86 53.07 112.16
N LEU A 721 -22.16 52.97 111.89
CA LEU A 721 -23.09 54.05 111.63
C LEU A 721 -24.38 53.80 112.41
N LYS A 722 -25.04 54.87 112.89
CA LYS A 722 -26.29 54.76 113.66
C LYS A 722 -27.49 54.47 112.72
N PRO A 723 -28.26 53.38 112.93
CA PRO A 723 -29.37 53.05 112.04
C PRO A 723 -30.56 54.02 112.20
N PRO A 724 -31.27 54.35 111.11
CA PRO A 724 -32.45 55.22 111.14
C PRO A 724 -33.59 54.55 111.92
N GLY A 725 -34.32 55.33 112.74
CA GLY A 725 -35.38 54.85 113.62
C GLY A 725 -34.95 54.38 115.02
N ALA A 726 -33.64 54.38 115.33
CA ALA A 726 -33.14 54.14 116.68
C ALA A 726 -33.33 55.39 117.59
N SER A 727 -34.58 55.71 117.91
CA SER A 727 -34.95 56.62 119.01
C SER A 727 -35.66 55.84 120.12
N GLY A 728 -34.98 55.71 121.27
CA GLY A 728 -35.43 55.08 122.51
C GLY A 728 -34.51 53.91 122.88
N SER A 729 -33.80 53.86 124.00
CA SER A 729 -34.06 54.45 125.32
C SER A 729 -32.75 54.90 126.00
N LYS A 730 -32.83 55.94 126.84
CA LYS A 730 -32.05 55.93 128.09
C LYS A 730 -32.67 54.91 129.02
#